data_AF-A0A1G3Q0R2-F1
#
_entry.id   AF-A0A1G3Q0R2-F1
#
_cell.length_a   1.000
_cell.length_b   1.000
_cell.length_c   1.000
_cell.angle_alpha   90.00
_cell.angle_beta   90.00
_cell.angle_gamma   90.00
#
_symmetry.space_group_name_H-M   'P 1'
#
loop_
_entity.id
_entity.type
_entity.pdbx_description
1 polymer ?
#
loop_
_entity_poly.entity_id
_entity_poly.type
_entity_poly.pdbx_seq_one_letter_code
_entity_poly.pdbx_strand_id
1 'polypeptide(L)'
;MKYFPAEKQSLSANNNRFPFRNSPRKTFFGFCPFLLIFFLFFNIKPGYTVSAEKTNNISNTRPVILLAAFGTSEIEARAVYSHIQSNMQKRYPDHEIIWGFTARFIVNKLRRQGINTDSVDEITASLRKRGVQQLAVQSLHIFPGAEFTDLYRIDYGNNMRVVFGDPLIASSEDVNAVVRILTREVKPGMINIGAAHGNNHDAMFNRRIADFSAAWQRFSPDAVLASIEGQPGTAPLEKIRSSLAQAAVSNPQQSVHFIPLMLVAGDHIKNDVLGQENSWLTYISPPLPAQPLRISVSQPLGLNHYILDRYFLHLDRALEELAAGRGTLEERTVLLNELEKTQEARGIGASSPWGKFKRDLPFWQKKAVSLAELFIILALGVIIGQIIEATGLIRYIAVLFRPLLGLGNLPSCSASAFVAAFQSGAAANSMLAANMNSGLLTRAELYTSVLVVSTLSLFAHLPAFVFPLGALLGWQATAAFFSVRIAAIIVQILLVLTAGRWIINRIAGNKKNQPGSEYYAHTNHSAEKVPVSPGTAKAIENALRQAAKTLRRIIVFVIPTYTVLSFLEYFFFFEWLGEQLPWLFNPRFLPSEAALIIPAQASNLYNGAIAAANFVTAGAITARQAVIILLAGSVLTAPIRTFRHALPTYIAILGLRPGTVLAVAAQIIRSVMVLGMTILLALIWK
;
A
#
# COMPACT_ATOMS: atom_id res chain seq x y z
N MET A 1 77.61 18.08 48.84
CA MET A 1 76.92 16.79 48.67
C MET A 1 75.97 16.61 49.84
N LYS A 2 74.67 16.84 49.62
CA LYS A 2 73.64 16.84 50.66
C LYS A 2 72.42 16.05 50.14
N TYR A 3 71.97 15.11 50.97
CA TYR A 3 70.72 14.37 50.87
C TYR A 3 69.74 14.87 51.96
N PHE A 4 68.45 14.55 51.79
CA PHE A 4 67.25 14.79 52.64
C PHE A 4 66.33 15.97 52.19
N PRO A 5 65.01 15.96 52.52
CA PRO A 5 63.94 15.09 51.99
C PRO A 5 62.61 15.87 51.68
N ALA A 6 61.58 15.14 51.22
CA ALA A 6 60.13 15.40 51.29
C ALA A 6 59.59 16.85 51.30
N GLU A 7 58.87 17.21 50.23
CA GLU A 7 58.26 18.52 50.02
C GLU A 7 56.82 18.59 50.57
N LYS A 8 56.61 19.44 51.58
CA LYS A 8 55.33 20.03 51.97
C LYS A 8 55.41 21.52 51.65
N GLN A 9 54.51 22.02 50.80
CA GLN A 9 54.16 23.45 50.80
C GLN A 9 52.65 23.62 50.64
N SER A 10 52.05 24.15 51.70
CA SER A 10 50.78 24.88 51.70
C SER A 10 51.08 26.35 51.99
N LEU A 11 50.36 27.26 51.35
CA LEU A 11 50.00 28.64 51.77
C LEU A 11 49.26 29.27 50.57
N SER A 12 47.93 29.31 50.59
CA SER A 12 47.05 30.33 51.20
C SER A 12 46.69 31.46 50.23
N ALA A 13 45.41 31.51 49.84
CA ALA A 13 44.72 32.75 49.50
C ALA A 13 43.31 32.65 50.07
N ASN A 14 43.02 33.54 51.01
CA ASN A 14 41.75 33.67 51.72
C ASN A 14 40.98 34.88 51.18
N ASN A 15 39.66 34.85 51.39
CA ASN A 15 38.68 35.94 51.37
C ASN A 15 38.23 36.52 50.02
N ASN A 16 37.00 36.17 49.59
CA ASN A 16 35.82 36.90 50.05
C ASN A 16 34.48 36.23 49.65
N ARG A 17 33.44 36.61 50.40
CA ARG A 17 32.12 35.99 50.61
C ARG A 17 31.10 36.22 49.47
N PHE A 18 30.16 35.26 49.36
CA PHE A 18 28.71 35.26 48.94
C PHE A 18 28.04 36.61 48.52
N PRO A 19 26.93 36.63 47.72
CA PRO A 19 25.86 35.62 47.66
C PRO A 19 25.19 35.33 46.30
N PHE A 20 24.34 34.30 46.31
CA PHE A 20 23.22 34.05 45.39
C PHE A 20 22.49 35.35 44.99
N ARG A 21 22.31 35.57 43.69
CA ARG A 21 21.27 36.46 43.17
C ARG A 21 20.60 35.85 41.94
N ASN A 22 19.34 35.50 42.13
CA ASN A 22 18.37 35.22 41.08
C ASN A 22 18.38 36.33 40.01
N SER A 23 18.57 35.96 38.75
CA SER A 23 18.07 36.74 37.62
C SER A 23 17.65 35.79 36.49
N PRO A 24 16.50 36.02 35.83
CA PRO A 24 15.92 35.08 34.88
C PRO A 24 16.64 35.23 33.54
N ARG A 25 17.46 34.26 33.17
CA ARG A 25 17.96 34.18 31.79
C ARG A 25 16.87 33.59 30.90
N LYS A 26 16.21 34.52 30.20
CA LYS A 26 15.31 34.35 29.06
C LYS A 26 15.66 33.10 28.25
N THR A 27 14.81 32.08 28.34
CA THR A 27 14.77 30.98 27.38
C THR A 27 14.29 31.57 26.05
N PHE A 28 15.18 31.56 25.06
CA PHE A 28 14.87 31.93 23.69
C PHE A 28 13.84 30.93 23.15
N PHE A 29 12.58 31.35 23.12
CA PHE A 29 11.48 30.66 22.49
C PHE A 29 11.66 30.77 20.97
N GLY A 30 12.30 29.77 20.38
CA GLY A 30 12.28 29.57 18.92
C GLY A 30 10.93 28.98 18.51
N PHE A 31 9.90 29.81 18.44
CA PHE A 31 8.66 29.49 17.73
C PHE A 31 9.02 29.28 16.26
N CYS A 32 8.91 28.04 15.78
CA CYS A 32 9.12 27.69 14.38
C CYS A 32 7.98 28.33 13.54
N PRO A 33 8.25 29.08 12.46
CA PRO A 33 7.24 29.85 11.71
C PRO A 33 6.35 28.99 10.80
N PHE A 34 6.27 27.68 11.04
CA PHE A 34 5.47 26.76 10.22
C PHE A 34 3.98 26.75 10.60
N LEU A 35 3.60 27.25 11.77
CA LEU A 35 2.19 27.30 12.21
C LEU A 35 1.44 28.56 11.74
N LEU A 36 2.15 29.61 11.31
CA LEU A 36 1.51 30.87 10.85
C LEU A 36 1.07 30.80 9.38
N ILE A 37 1.70 29.95 8.57
CA ILE A 37 1.31 29.73 7.17
C ILE A 37 0.03 28.86 7.08
N PHE A 38 -0.28 28.10 8.13
CA PHE A 38 -1.46 27.25 8.21
C PHE A 38 -2.78 28.03 8.44
N PHE A 39 -2.70 29.26 8.98
CA PHE A 39 -3.88 30.09 9.28
C PHE A 39 -4.16 31.20 8.25
N LEU A 40 -3.19 31.53 7.38
CA LEU A 40 -3.34 32.60 6.38
C LEU A 40 -4.00 32.15 5.07
N PHE A 41 -4.26 30.85 4.88
CA PHE A 41 -4.93 30.32 3.67
C PHE A 41 -6.44 30.01 3.87
N PHE A 42 -7.02 30.25 5.05
CA PHE A 42 -8.41 29.87 5.37
C PHE A 42 -9.39 31.04 5.58
N ASN A 43 -9.08 32.25 5.11
CA ASN A 43 -10.05 33.35 5.12
C ASN A 43 -10.01 34.17 3.83
N ILE A 44 -10.55 33.59 2.75
CA ILE A 44 -11.18 34.35 1.68
C ILE A 44 -12.53 33.69 1.41
N LYS A 45 -13.59 34.21 2.01
CA LYS A 45 -14.95 34.00 1.51
C LYS A 45 -15.21 35.05 0.42
N PRO A 46 -15.42 34.69 -0.86
CA PRO A 46 -16.25 35.52 -1.69
C PRO A 46 -17.70 35.21 -1.32
N GLY A 47 -18.36 36.20 -0.72
CA GLY A 47 -19.81 36.17 -0.56
C GLY A 47 -20.45 36.12 -1.93
N TYR A 48 -21.13 35.01 -2.24
CA TYR A 48 -22.11 34.95 -3.32
C TYR A 48 -23.48 34.82 -2.67
N THR A 49 -24.21 35.92 -2.66
CA THR A 49 -25.66 35.93 -2.50
C THR A 49 -26.26 35.33 -3.77
N VAL A 50 -26.88 34.16 -3.66
CA VAL A 50 -27.71 33.59 -4.73
C VAL A 50 -29.05 34.32 -4.69
N SER A 51 -29.26 35.23 -5.64
CA SER A 51 -30.61 35.67 -6.01
C SER A 51 -31.28 34.53 -6.77
N ALA A 52 -32.46 34.11 -6.30
CA ALA A 52 -33.30 33.14 -6.99
C ALA A 52 -33.95 33.81 -8.20
N GLU A 53 -33.34 33.68 -9.37
CA GLU A 53 -33.97 34.06 -10.63
C GLU A 53 -34.63 32.83 -11.27
N LYS A 54 -35.96 32.83 -11.27
CA LYS A 54 -36.79 31.96 -12.10
C LYS A 54 -36.56 32.34 -13.56
N THR A 55 -35.94 31.48 -14.34
CA THR A 55 -36.01 31.58 -15.81
C THR A 55 -36.38 30.25 -16.43
N ASN A 56 -37.68 30.10 -16.66
CA ASN A 56 -38.22 29.25 -17.71
C ASN A 56 -37.83 29.87 -19.06
N ASN A 57 -36.81 29.32 -19.70
CA ASN A 57 -36.67 29.32 -21.17
C ASN A 57 -35.54 28.35 -21.54
N ILE A 58 -35.91 27.09 -21.79
CA ILE A 58 -35.01 26.12 -22.41
C ILE A 58 -34.78 26.63 -23.83
N SER A 59 -33.59 27.15 -24.09
CA SER A 59 -33.24 27.63 -25.42
C SER A 59 -33.23 26.45 -26.40
N ASN A 60 -33.58 26.74 -27.65
CA ASN A 60 -33.75 25.80 -28.77
C ASN A 60 -32.41 25.20 -29.27
N THR A 61 -31.39 25.11 -28.41
CA THR A 61 -30.05 24.64 -28.77
C THR A 61 -29.98 23.12 -28.70
N ARG A 62 -29.58 22.49 -29.80
CA ARG A 62 -29.37 21.04 -29.86
C ARG A 62 -28.31 20.61 -28.83
N PRO A 63 -28.48 19.44 -28.18
CA PRO A 63 -27.51 18.90 -27.23
C PRO A 63 -26.10 18.79 -27.82
N VAL A 64 -25.08 19.13 -27.03
CA VAL A 64 -23.69 18.75 -27.35
C VAL A 64 -23.51 17.27 -27.04
N ILE A 65 -22.77 16.54 -27.87
CA ILE A 65 -22.43 15.13 -27.64
C ILE A 65 -20.96 15.03 -27.21
N LEU A 66 -20.72 14.40 -26.06
CA LEU A 66 -19.40 14.10 -25.54
C LEU A 66 -19.14 12.59 -25.61
N LEU A 67 -18.22 12.18 -26.46
CA LEU A 67 -17.72 10.80 -26.53
C LEU A 67 -16.65 10.61 -25.44
N ALA A 68 -16.94 9.77 -24.46
CA ALA A 68 -16.06 9.46 -23.35
C ALA A 68 -15.41 8.08 -23.55
N ALA A 69 -14.11 8.06 -23.83
CA ALA A 69 -13.34 6.82 -24.00
C ALA A 69 -12.22 6.72 -22.96
N PHE A 70 -11.76 5.49 -22.68
CA PHE A 70 -10.59 5.28 -21.82
C PHE A 70 -9.36 6.04 -22.36
N GLY A 71 -9.07 5.86 -23.65
CA GLY A 71 -7.95 6.47 -24.36
C GLY A 71 -6.84 5.47 -24.71
N THR A 72 -5.95 5.86 -25.61
CA THR A 72 -4.74 5.10 -25.94
C THR A 72 -3.59 6.04 -26.23
N SER A 73 -2.40 5.70 -25.73
CA SER A 73 -1.15 6.37 -26.09
C SER A 73 -0.54 5.84 -27.40
N GLU A 74 -1.08 4.76 -27.95
CA GLU A 74 -0.60 4.15 -29.19
C GLU A 74 -1.14 4.91 -30.40
N ILE A 75 -0.26 5.60 -31.14
CA ILE A 75 -0.64 6.54 -32.21
C ILE A 75 -1.42 5.84 -33.33
N GLU A 76 -0.97 4.67 -33.77
CA GLU A 76 -1.64 3.91 -34.84
C GLU A 76 -3.05 3.46 -34.44
N ALA A 77 -3.24 3.10 -33.17
CA ALA A 77 -4.54 2.66 -32.65
C ALA A 77 -5.57 3.81 -32.55
N ARG A 78 -5.13 5.08 -32.61
CA ARG A 78 -6.02 6.25 -32.59
C ARG A 78 -6.80 6.46 -33.89
N ALA A 79 -6.41 5.81 -35.00
CA ALA A 79 -7.16 5.88 -36.25
C ALA A 79 -8.62 5.40 -36.10
N VAL A 80 -8.88 4.53 -35.13
CA VAL A 80 -10.23 4.09 -34.75
C VAL A 80 -11.12 5.27 -34.35
N TYR A 81 -10.59 6.28 -33.64
CA TYR A 81 -11.36 7.45 -33.23
C TYR A 81 -11.83 8.27 -34.43
N SER A 82 -11.00 8.41 -35.46
CA SER A 82 -11.39 9.09 -36.71
C SER A 82 -12.49 8.32 -37.45
N HIS A 83 -12.47 6.99 -37.41
CA HIS A 83 -13.54 6.16 -37.97
C HIS A 83 -14.86 6.34 -37.20
N ILE A 84 -14.82 6.30 -35.87
CA ILE A 84 -15.99 6.55 -35.01
C ILE A 84 -16.53 7.95 -35.25
N GLN A 85 -15.66 8.97 -35.27
CA GLN A 85 -16.03 10.37 -35.52
C GLN A 85 -16.76 10.52 -36.86
N SER A 86 -16.26 9.87 -37.92
CA SER A 86 -16.87 9.96 -39.26
C SER A 86 -18.26 9.33 -39.30
N ASN A 87 -18.47 8.20 -38.60
CA ASN A 87 -19.79 7.58 -38.50
C ASN A 87 -20.76 8.41 -37.63
N MET A 88 -20.25 8.97 -36.53
CA MET A 88 -21.00 9.88 -35.66
C MET A 88 -21.45 11.13 -36.41
N GLN A 89 -20.57 11.77 -37.18
CA GLN A 89 -20.91 12.97 -37.95
C GLN A 89 -21.97 12.69 -39.03
N LYS A 90 -22.00 11.47 -39.59
CA LYS A 90 -23.03 11.06 -40.55
C LYS A 90 -24.39 10.86 -39.89
N ARG A 91 -24.42 10.28 -38.68
CA ARG A 91 -25.67 9.97 -37.95
C ARG A 91 -26.22 11.19 -37.21
N TYR A 92 -25.34 12.03 -36.67
CA TYR A 92 -25.68 13.21 -35.87
C TYR A 92 -25.06 14.48 -36.49
N PRO A 93 -25.36 14.80 -37.77
CA PRO A 93 -24.72 15.92 -38.50
C PRO A 93 -24.98 17.29 -37.85
N ASP A 94 -26.03 17.32 -37.05
CA ASP A 94 -26.67 18.49 -36.46
C ASP A 94 -26.20 18.79 -35.03
N HIS A 95 -25.35 17.94 -34.46
CA HIS A 95 -24.82 18.05 -33.11
C HIS A 95 -23.33 18.37 -33.14
N GLU A 96 -22.88 19.18 -32.18
CA GLU A 96 -21.44 19.30 -31.90
C GLU A 96 -20.97 18.02 -31.20
N ILE A 97 -19.95 17.36 -31.78
CA ILE A 97 -19.37 16.12 -31.25
C ILE A 97 -17.96 16.41 -30.73
N ILE A 98 -17.73 16.12 -29.45
CA ILE A 98 -16.47 16.39 -28.74
C ILE A 98 -15.97 15.09 -28.11
N TRP A 99 -14.65 14.94 -27.98
CA TRP A 99 -14.01 13.81 -27.31
C TRP A 99 -13.47 14.20 -25.96
N GLY A 100 -13.62 13.31 -24.97
CA GLY A 100 -12.95 13.39 -23.69
C GLY A 100 -12.42 12.02 -23.28
N PHE A 101 -11.27 12.00 -22.61
CA PHE A 101 -10.65 10.75 -22.15
C PHE A 101 -10.73 10.59 -20.63
N THR A 102 -11.07 9.40 -20.15
CA THR A 102 -11.23 9.14 -18.71
C THR A 102 -9.88 8.83 -18.04
N ALA A 103 -8.95 8.17 -18.74
CA ALA A 103 -7.64 7.82 -18.21
C ALA A 103 -6.68 9.03 -18.18
N ARG A 104 -6.60 9.73 -17.04
CA ARG A 104 -5.73 10.91 -16.86
C ARG A 104 -4.25 10.64 -17.14
N PHE A 105 -3.76 9.44 -16.83
CA PHE A 105 -2.36 9.09 -17.11
C PHE A 105 -2.08 9.03 -18.63
N ILE A 106 -3.03 8.55 -19.44
CA ILE A 106 -2.93 8.56 -20.91
C ILE A 106 -2.94 10.00 -21.43
N VAL A 107 -3.85 10.84 -20.92
CA VAL A 107 -3.90 12.28 -21.27
C VAL A 107 -2.55 12.95 -20.99
N ASN A 108 -2.01 12.74 -19.79
CA ASN A 108 -0.72 13.31 -19.39
C ASN A 108 0.45 12.78 -20.23
N LYS A 109 0.45 11.47 -20.55
CA LYS A 109 1.47 10.85 -21.40
C LYS A 109 1.46 11.43 -22.81
N LEU A 110 0.29 11.56 -23.42
CA LEU A 110 0.12 12.15 -24.75
C LEU A 110 0.54 13.62 -24.79
N ARG A 111 0.17 14.41 -23.77
CA ARG A 111 0.59 15.81 -23.66
C ARG A 111 2.11 15.97 -23.57
N ARG A 112 2.80 15.08 -22.82
CA ARG A 112 4.28 15.05 -22.79
C ARG A 112 4.90 14.71 -24.14
N GLN A 113 4.17 13.98 -25.00
CA GLN A 113 4.56 13.68 -26.38
C GLN A 113 4.15 14.78 -27.37
N GLY A 114 3.61 15.91 -26.91
CA GLY A 114 3.17 17.02 -27.75
C GLY A 114 1.79 16.81 -28.40
N ILE A 115 1.07 15.76 -28.04
CA ILE A 115 -0.27 15.47 -28.56
C ILE A 115 -1.30 16.14 -27.66
N ASN A 116 -2.03 17.12 -28.21
CA ASN A 116 -3.10 17.79 -27.48
C ASN A 116 -4.32 16.86 -27.35
N THR A 117 -4.75 16.63 -26.12
CA THR A 117 -5.88 15.77 -25.78
C THR A 117 -6.39 16.20 -24.41
N ASP A 118 -7.71 16.14 -24.20
CA ASP A 118 -8.34 16.62 -22.99
C ASP A 118 -9.06 15.51 -22.23
N SER A 119 -9.09 15.63 -20.91
CA SER A 119 -9.89 14.75 -20.07
C SER A 119 -11.36 15.17 -20.05
N VAL A 120 -12.24 14.25 -19.67
CA VAL A 120 -13.70 14.52 -19.61
C VAL A 120 -14.02 15.70 -18.67
N ASP A 121 -13.30 15.86 -17.55
CA ASP A 121 -13.48 16.97 -16.62
C ASP A 121 -13.05 18.32 -17.19
N GLU A 122 -11.99 18.36 -17.98
CA GLU A 122 -11.52 19.58 -18.66
C GLU A 122 -12.51 20.03 -19.75
N ILE A 123 -13.00 19.09 -20.56
CA ILE A 123 -14.04 19.35 -21.57
C ILE A 123 -15.31 19.86 -20.90
N THR A 124 -15.75 19.21 -19.82
CA THR A 124 -16.94 19.62 -19.08
C THR A 124 -16.79 21.02 -18.50
N ALA A 125 -15.64 21.36 -17.94
CA ALA A 125 -15.35 22.71 -17.46
C ALA A 125 -15.40 23.76 -18.59
N SER A 126 -14.91 23.41 -19.79
CA SER A 126 -15.00 24.26 -20.98
C SER A 126 -16.45 24.47 -21.44
N LEU A 127 -17.25 23.40 -21.51
CA LEU A 127 -18.67 23.46 -21.89
C LEU A 127 -19.49 24.33 -20.93
N ARG A 128 -19.21 24.24 -19.63
CA ARG A 128 -19.84 25.12 -18.62
C ARG A 128 -19.52 26.58 -18.86
N LYS A 129 -18.25 26.91 -19.15
CA LYS A 129 -17.84 28.29 -19.48
C LYS A 129 -18.51 28.81 -20.74
N ARG A 130 -18.75 27.92 -21.71
CA ARG A 130 -19.48 28.21 -22.96
C ARG A 130 -20.99 28.35 -22.76
N GLY A 131 -21.52 28.09 -21.56
CA GLY A 131 -22.95 28.19 -21.28
C GLY A 131 -23.80 27.08 -21.89
N VAL A 132 -23.21 25.90 -22.17
CA VAL A 132 -23.93 24.76 -22.73
C VAL A 132 -25.01 24.30 -21.76
N GLN A 133 -26.25 24.18 -22.24
CA GLN A 133 -27.42 23.82 -21.42
C GLN A 133 -27.73 22.33 -21.43
N GLN A 134 -27.37 21.61 -22.50
CA GLN A 134 -27.72 20.20 -22.70
C GLN A 134 -26.49 19.44 -23.22
N LEU A 135 -26.16 18.35 -22.54
CA LEU A 135 -25.00 17.50 -22.85
C LEU A 135 -25.41 16.02 -22.81
N ALA A 136 -25.16 15.28 -23.87
CA ALA A 136 -25.25 13.83 -23.89
C ALA A 136 -23.85 13.23 -23.83
N VAL A 137 -23.54 12.45 -22.80
CA VAL A 137 -22.25 11.79 -22.63
C VAL A 137 -22.37 10.33 -23.04
N GLN A 138 -21.80 9.94 -24.19
CA GLN A 138 -21.76 8.54 -24.61
C GLN A 138 -20.49 7.87 -24.11
N SER A 139 -20.65 6.84 -23.27
CA SER A 139 -19.55 5.99 -22.83
C SER A 139 -19.11 5.04 -23.95
N LEU A 140 -17.85 5.08 -24.35
CA LEU A 140 -17.25 4.12 -25.29
C LEU A 140 -16.52 2.97 -24.58
N HIS A 141 -16.86 2.73 -23.31
CA HIS A 141 -16.37 1.58 -22.55
C HIS A 141 -17.07 0.28 -23.00
N ILE A 142 -16.44 -0.87 -22.72
CA ILE A 142 -17.02 -2.17 -23.08
C ILE A 142 -18.06 -2.62 -22.04
N PHE A 143 -17.71 -2.53 -20.76
CA PHE A 143 -18.57 -2.89 -19.64
C PHE A 143 -18.73 -1.70 -18.68
N PRO A 144 -19.82 -1.64 -17.89
CA PRO A 144 -19.96 -0.68 -16.81
C PRO A 144 -19.02 -1.05 -15.65
N GLY A 145 -17.92 -0.30 -15.54
CA GLY A 145 -16.93 -0.37 -14.47
C GLY A 145 -16.65 1.00 -13.86
N ALA A 146 -15.60 1.11 -13.04
CA ALA A 146 -15.24 2.35 -12.33
C ALA A 146 -15.15 3.57 -13.25
N GLU A 147 -14.49 3.44 -14.41
CA GLU A 147 -14.35 4.53 -15.39
C GLU A 147 -15.70 5.07 -15.89
N PHE A 148 -16.70 4.20 -16.05
CA PHE A 148 -18.05 4.62 -16.41
C PHE A 148 -18.77 5.27 -15.23
N THR A 149 -18.66 4.69 -14.04
CA THR A 149 -19.25 5.27 -12.81
C THR A 149 -18.67 6.66 -12.51
N ASP A 150 -17.38 6.87 -12.75
CA ASP A 150 -16.71 8.14 -12.50
C ASP A 150 -17.21 9.26 -13.43
N LEU A 151 -17.80 8.93 -14.59
CA LEU A 151 -18.47 9.94 -15.43
C LEU A 151 -19.63 10.62 -14.69
N TYR A 152 -20.32 9.92 -13.79
CA TYR A 152 -21.41 10.49 -12.98
C TYR A 152 -20.90 11.37 -11.83
N ARG A 153 -19.62 11.24 -11.46
CA ARG A 153 -18.97 12.01 -10.38
C ARG A 153 -18.39 13.34 -10.85
N ILE A 154 -18.30 13.56 -12.16
CA ILE A 154 -17.80 14.80 -12.74
C ILE A 154 -18.76 15.96 -12.43
N ASP A 155 -18.21 17.13 -12.11
CA ASP A 155 -19.00 18.34 -11.87
C ASP A 155 -19.41 19.02 -13.18
N TYR A 156 -20.62 18.68 -13.64
CA TYR A 156 -21.29 19.30 -14.79
C TYR A 156 -21.97 20.65 -14.46
N GLY A 157 -21.94 21.09 -13.20
CA GLY A 157 -22.68 22.26 -12.74
C GLY A 157 -24.19 22.04 -12.62
N ASN A 158 -24.86 23.02 -12.02
CA ASN A 158 -26.27 22.90 -11.62
C ASN A 158 -27.26 23.13 -12.77
N ASN A 159 -26.87 23.92 -13.77
CA ASN A 159 -27.78 24.41 -14.81
C ASN A 159 -27.70 23.61 -16.12
N MET A 160 -26.71 22.72 -16.26
CA MET A 160 -26.56 21.87 -17.45
C MET A 160 -27.31 20.55 -17.22
N ARG A 161 -28.24 20.22 -18.13
CA ARG A 161 -28.85 18.88 -18.19
C ARG A 161 -27.87 17.93 -18.83
N VAL A 162 -27.62 16.81 -18.16
CA VAL A 162 -26.66 15.80 -18.59
C VAL A 162 -27.28 14.42 -18.49
N VAL A 163 -27.23 13.69 -19.60
CA VAL A 163 -27.64 12.29 -19.73
C VAL A 163 -26.44 11.45 -20.14
N PHE A 164 -26.51 10.16 -19.86
CA PHE A 164 -25.41 9.23 -20.12
C PHE A 164 -25.90 8.09 -20.99
N GLY A 165 -25.25 7.90 -22.12
CA GLY A 165 -25.38 6.69 -22.90
C GLY A 165 -24.58 5.56 -22.25
N ASP A 166 -25.21 4.40 -22.13
CA ASP A 166 -24.64 3.20 -21.54
C ASP A 166 -23.36 2.72 -22.27
N PRO A 167 -22.46 1.99 -21.58
CA PRO A 167 -21.37 1.24 -22.22
C PRO A 167 -21.91 0.12 -23.12
N LEU A 168 -21.05 -0.44 -23.97
CA LEU A 168 -21.44 -1.44 -24.98
C LEU A 168 -22.27 -2.61 -24.42
N ILE A 169 -21.93 -3.10 -23.23
CA ILE A 169 -22.55 -4.26 -22.58
C ILE A 169 -23.04 -3.87 -21.18
N ALA A 170 -24.15 -3.13 -21.12
CA ALA A 170 -24.77 -2.70 -19.86
C ALA A 170 -25.90 -3.62 -19.39
N SER A 171 -26.68 -4.17 -20.32
CA SER A 171 -27.87 -4.99 -20.07
C SER A 171 -27.76 -6.42 -20.63
N SER A 172 -28.70 -7.29 -20.27
CA SER A 172 -28.83 -8.63 -20.87
C SER A 172 -29.19 -8.56 -22.36
N GLU A 173 -29.91 -7.51 -22.78
CA GLU A 173 -30.19 -7.24 -24.20
C GLU A 173 -28.88 -7.00 -24.97
N ASP A 174 -27.99 -6.19 -24.39
CA ASP A 174 -26.68 -5.89 -24.96
C ASP A 174 -25.77 -7.10 -25.02
N VAL A 175 -25.73 -7.92 -23.96
CA VAL A 175 -25.00 -9.19 -23.95
C VAL A 175 -25.43 -10.03 -25.15
N ASN A 176 -26.74 -10.24 -25.34
CA ASN A 176 -27.25 -11.04 -26.45
C ASN A 176 -26.93 -10.43 -27.82
N ALA A 177 -27.03 -9.10 -27.95
CA ALA A 177 -26.72 -8.41 -29.20
C ALA A 177 -25.24 -8.53 -29.56
N VAL A 178 -24.34 -8.26 -28.61
CA VAL A 178 -22.89 -8.28 -28.83
C VAL A 178 -22.40 -9.71 -29.05
N VAL A 179 -22.94 -10.71 -28.32
CA VAL A 179 -22.66 -12.13 -28.58
C VAL A 179 -22.99 -12.50 -30.03
N ARG A 180 -24.17 -12.10 -30.55
CA ARG A 180 -24.52 -12.38 -31.96
C ARG A 180 -23.56 -11.73 -32.95
N ILE A 181 -23.05 -10.54 -32.64
CA ILE A 181 -22.05 -9.86 -33.48
C ILE A 181 -20.73 -10.62 -33.44
N LEU A 182 -20.21 -10.94 -32.25
CA LEU A 182 -18.93 -11.64 -32.11
C LEU A 182 -18.96 -13.09 -32.61
N THR A 183 -20.10 -13.79 -32.54
CA THR A 183 -20.25 -15.12 -33.16
C THR A 183 -20.04 -15.09 -34.67
N ARG A 184 -20.21 -13.95 -35.35
CA ARG A 184 -19.87 -13.80 -36.78
C ARG A 184 -18.38 -13.60 -37.04
N GLU A 185 -17.63 -13.16 -36.03
CA GLU A 185 -16.17 -13.03 -36.08
C GLU A 185 -15.47 -14.37 -35.88
N VAL A 186 -16.16 -15.37 -35.33
CA VAL A 186 -15.62 -16.72 -35.14
C VAL A 186 -15.29 -17.36 -36.49
N LYS A 187 -14.05 -17.83 -36.65
CA LYS A 187 -13.59 -18.54 -37.84
C LYS A 187 -13.71 -20.05 -37.66
N PRO A 188 -14.54 -20.74 -38.47
CA PRO A 188 -14.66 -22.20 -38.43
C PRO A 188 -13.31 -22.88 -38.69
N GLY A 189 -13.02 -23.96 -37.97
CA GLY A 189 -11.77 -24.71 -38.11
C GLY A 189 -10.53 -24.06 -37.48
N MET A 190 -10.67 -22.88 -36.86
CA MET A 190 -9.62 -22.24 -36.07
C MET A 190 -9.98 -22.27 -34.58
N ILE A 191 -8.98 -22.20 -33.71
CA ILE A 191 -9.21 -21.95 -32.28
C ILE A 191 -9.49 -20.46 -32.11
N ASN A 192 -10.65 -20.10 -31.55
CA ASN A 192 -11.08 -18.71 -31.43
C ASN A 192 -10.88 -18.19 -30.00
N ILE A 193 -10.10 -17.12 -29.86
CA ILE A 193 -9.69 -16.56 -28.57
C ILE A 193 -10.11 -15.08 -28.51
N GLY A 194 -11.11 -14.79 -27.69
CA GLY A 194 -11.46 -13.43 -27.30
C GLY A 194 -10.43 -12.84 -26.33
N ALA A 195 -10.02 -11.60 -26.57
CA ALA A 195 -9.09 -10.87 -25.73
C ALA A 195 -9.76 -9.65 -25.07
N ALA A 196 -10.16 -9.78 -23.81
CA ALA A 196 -10.65 -8.66 -23.02
C ALA A 196 -9.50 -7.96 -22.28
N HIS A 197 -9.67 -6.67 -21.97
CA HIS A 197 -8.73 -5.98 -21.07
C HIS A 197 -8.79 -6.57 -19.66
N GLY A 198 -9.99 -6.67 -19.09
CA GLY A 198 -10.15 -7.03 -17.67
C GLY A 198 -9.73 -5.90 -16.73
N ASN A 199 -9.75 -6.15 -15.43
CA ASN A 199 -9.34 -5.16 -14.43
C ASN A 199 -8.75 -5.87 -13.22
N ASN A 200 -7.47 -5.63 -12.91
CA ASN A 200 -6.82 -6.23 -11.74
C ASN A 200 -7.44 -5.82 -10.41
N HIS A 201 -8.27 -4.77 -10.41
CA HIS A 201 -8.83 -4.14 -9.23
C HIS A 201 -10.36 -4.20 -9.12
N ASP A 202 -11.04 -4.90 -10.03
CA ASP A 202 -12.50 -4.95 -10.05
C ASP A 202 -13.00 -6.37 -10.38
N ALA A 203 -13.17 -7.17 -9.32
CA ALA A 203 -13.68 -8.53 -9.43
C ALA A 203 -15.10 -8.59 -10.03
N MET A 204 -15.91 -7.56 -9.84
CA MET A 204 -17.26 -7.50 -10.42
C MET A 204 -17.22 -7.17 -11.91
N PHE A 205 -16.34 -6.27 -12.33
CA PHE A 205 -16.04 -6.04 -13.75
C PHE A 205 -15.58 -7.34 -14.42
N ASN A 206 -14.65 -8.05 -13.80
CA ASN A 206 -14.17 -9.35 -14.25
C ASN A 206 -15.27 -10.41 -14.29
N ARG A 207 -16.21 -10.38 -13.33
CA ARG A 207 -17.37 -11.26 -13.34
C ARG A 207 -18.26 -11.02 -14.55
N ARG A 208 -18.43 -9.76 -14.98
CA ARG A 208 -19.17 -9.44 -16.22
C ARG A 208 -18.49 -10.03 -17.45
N ILE A 209 -17.16 -10.06 -17.49
CA ILE A 209 -16.40 -10.74 -18.55
C ILE A 209 -16.68 -12.24 -18.51
N ALA A 210 -16.67 -12.87 -17.33
CA ALA A 210 -16.98 -14.29 -17.18
C ALA A 210 -18.42 -14.63 -17.57
N ASP A 211 -19.40 -13.81 -17.16
CA ASP A 211 -20.81 -14.00 -17.51
C ASP A 211 -21.02 -13.80 -19.03
N PHE A 212 -20.35 -12.81 -19.62
CA PHE A 212 -20.32 -12.62 -21.07
C PHE A 212 -19.66 -13.80 -21.80
N SER A 213 -18.56 -14.32 -21.27
CA SER A 213 -17.90 -15.53 -21.80
C SER A 213 -18.86 -16.72 -21.81
N ALA A 214 -19.59 -16.94 -20.72
CA ALA A 214 -20.56 -18.03 -20.61
C ALA A 214 -21.71 -17.85 -21.60
N ALA A 215 -22.17 -16.61 -21.83
CA ALA A 215 -23.18 -16.31 -22.83
C ALA A 215 -22.66 -16.55 -24.26
N TRP A 216 -21.44 -16.13 -24.56
CA TRP A 216 -20.83 -16.32 -25.88
C TRP A 216 -20.60 -17.80 -26.21
N GLN A 217 -20.13 -18.58 -25.24
CA GLN A 217 -19.90 -20.03 -25.39
C GLN A 217 -21.15 -20.83 -25.71
N ARG A 218 -22.36 -20.34 -25.39
CA ARG A 218 -23.61 -21.00 -25.80
C ARG A 218 -23.82 -20.99 -27.30
N PHE A 219 -23.28 -19.99 -28.00
CA PHE A 219 -23.39 -19.83 -29.46
C PHE A 219 -22.09 -20.22 -30.17
N SER A 220 -20.96 -20.18 -29.47
CA SER A 220 -19.65 -20.50 -30.01
C SER A 220 -18.90 -21.39 -29.00
N PRO A 221 -19.23 -22.69 -28.91
CA PRO A 221 -18.69 -23.59 -27.89
C PRO A 221 -17.16 -23.69 -27.87
N ASP A 222 -16.54 -23.51 -29.04
CA ASP A 222 -15.08 -23.58 -29.23
C ASP A 222 -14.38 -22.23 -29.03
N ALA A 223 -15.13 -21.17 -28.70
CA ALA A 223 -14.56 -19.87 -28.38
C ALA A 223 -14.24 -19.77 -26.88
N VAL A 224 -13.08 -19.21 -26.55
CA VAL A 224 -12.72 -18.84 -25.19
C VAL A 224 -12.60 -17.34 -25.06
N LEU A 225 -12.85 -16.80 -23.87
CA LEU A 225 -12.57 -15.40 -23.56
C LEU A 225 -11.56 -15.33 -22.42
N ALA A 226 -10.38 -14.79 -22.71
CA ALA A 226 -9.34 -14.51 -21.72
C ALA A 226 -9.30 -12.99 -21.44
N SER A 227 -8.69 -12.62 -20.32
CA SER A 227 -8.43 -11.21 -19.99
C SER A 227 -6.95 -10.97 -19.71
N ILE A 228 -6.46 -9.79 -20.10
CA ILE A 228 -5.06 -9.37 -19.86
C ILE A 228 -4.84 -9.13 -18.37
N GLU A 229 -5.80 -8.47 -17.75
CA GLU A 229 -5.84 -8.16 -16.33
C GLU A 229 -7.01 -8.87 -15.65
N GLY A 230 -6.86 -9.15 -14.35
CA GLY A 230 -7.93 -9.72 -13.56
C GLY A 230 -8.37 -11.11 -14.02
N GLN A 231 -9.48 -11.60 -13.47
CA GLN A 231 -10.08 -12.87 -13.90
C GLN A 231 -10.96 -12.64 -15.15
N PRO A 232 -11.09 -13.61 -16.07
CA PRO A 232 -10.57 -14.98 -16.02
C PRO A 232 -9.06 -15.12 -16.29
N GLY A 233 -8.38 -14.04 -16.65
CA GLY A 233 -6.94 -14.04 -16.90
C GLY A 233 -6.56 -14.96 -18.06
N THR A 234 -5.39 -15.59 -17.96
CA THR A 234 -4.92 -16.60 -18.92
C THR A 234 -5.47 -18.00 -18.66
N ALA A 235 -6.23 -18.24 -17.58
CA ALA A 235 -6.72 -19.58 -17.24
C ALA A 235 -7.54 -20.27 -18.35
N PRO A 236 -8.33 -19.56 -19.19
CA PRO A 236 -9.00 -20.16 -20.35
C PRO A 236 -8.01 -20.63 -21.44
N LEU A 237 -6.82 -20.02 -21.51
CA LEU A 237 -5.78 -20.36 -22.49
C LEU A 237 -5.06 -21.67 -22.15
N GLU A 238 -5.08 -22.11 -20.88
CA GLU A 238 -4.46 -23.37 -20.45
C GLU A 238 -4.99 -24.59 -21.22
N LYS A 239 -6.32 -24.61 -21.42
CA LYS A 239 -7.01 -25.67 -22.17
C LYS A 239 -6.59 -25.65 -23.63
N ILE A 240 -6.45 -24.47 -24.20
CA ILE A 240 -6.00 -24.29 -25.58
C ILE A 240 -4.55 -24.73 -25.72
N ARG A 241 -3.65 -24.29 -24.84
CA ARG A 241 -2.25 -24.69 -24.84
C ARG A 241 -2.11 -26.21 -24.77
N SER A 242 -2.88 -26.86 -23.90
CA SER A 242 -2.88 -28.31 -23.77
C SER A 242 -3.42 -29.01 -25.04
N SER A 243 -4.50 -28.49 -25.61
CA SER A 243 -5.09 -29.01 -26.86
C SER A 243 -4.15 -28.84 -28.06
N LEU A 244 -3.53 -27.68 -28.21
CA LEU A 244 -2.53 -27.40 -29.25
C LEU A 244 -1.33 -28.33 -29.11
N ALA A 245 -0.77 -28.48 -27.90
CA ALA A 245 0.36 -29.37 -27.65
C ALA A 245 0.04 -30.84 -27.98
N GLN A 246 -1.15 -31.33 -27.64
CA GLN A 246 -1.57 -32.70 -27.98
C GLN A 246 -1.76 -32.86 -29.49
N ALA A 247 -2.47 -31.93 -30.13
CA ALA A 247 -2.76 -32.03 -31.55
C ALA A 247 -1.54 -31.74 -32.43
N ALA A 248 -0.46 -31.13 -31.92
CA ALA A 248 0.78 -30.89 -32.69
C ALA A 248 1.43 -32.20 -33.15
N VAL A 249 1.14 -33.32 -32.50
CA VAL A 249 1.61 -34.66 -32.88
C VAL A 249 0.87 -35.20 -34.11
N SER A 250 -0.40 -34.85 -34.29
CA SER A 250 -1.30 -35.44 -35.31
C SER A 250 -1.67 -34.48 -36.43
N ASN A 251 -1.67 -33.18 -36.13
CA ASN A 251 -1.96 -32.09 -37.06
C ASN A 251 -0.85 -31.02 -36.91
N PRO A 252 0.18 -31.06 -37.76
CA PRO A 252 1.33 -30.18 -37.65
C PRO A 252 1.01 -28.72 -37.97
N GLN A 253 -0.12 -28.41 -38.60
CA GLN A 253 -0.46 -27.05 -39.02
C GLN A 253 -1.74 -26.55 -38.34
N GLN A 254 -1.56 -26.03 -37.13
CA GLN A 254 -2.62 -25.49 -36.30
C GLN A 254 -2.84 -24.00 -36.56
N SER A 255 -4.04 -23.52 -36.27
CA SER A 255 -4.42 -22.13 -36.53
C SER A 255 -5.24 -21.53 -35.40
N VAL A 256 -4.92 -20.28 -35.04
CA VAL A 256 -5.52 -19.53 -33.94
C VAL A 256 -6.03 -18.20 -34.47
N HIS A 257 -7.25 -17.85 -34.06
CA HIS A 257 -7.89 -16.59 -34.37
C HIS A 257 -8.13 -15.77 -33.11
N PHE A 258 -7.53 -14.58 -33.01
CA PHE A 258 -7.77 -13.65 -31.91
C PHE A 258 -8.87 -12.64 -32.25
N ILE A 259 -9.79 -12.42 -31.32
CA ILE A 259 -10.91 -11.49 -31.43
C ILE A 259 -10.79 -10.44 -30.31
N PRO A 260 -10.29 -9.23 -30.59
CA PRO A 260 -10.16 -8.18 -29.58
C PRO A 260 -11.53 -7.75 -29.03
N LEU A 261 -11.73 -7.87 -27.71
CA LEU A 261 -12.88 -7.31 -26.99
C LEU A 261 -12.48 -5.95 -26.37
N MET A 262 -11.96 -5.06 -27.22
CA MET A 262 -11.48 -3.72 -26.86
C MET A 262 -11.87 -2.74 -27.96
N LEU A 263 -12.17 -1.49 -27.58
CA LEU A 263 -12.54 -0.44 -28.52
C LEU A 263 -11.43 -0.20 -29.55
N VAL A 264 -10.17 -0.21 -29.10
CA VAL A 264 -8.97 -0.04 -29.92
C VAL A 264 -8.02 -1.22 -29.73
N ALA A 265 -7.35 -1.64 -30.80
CA ALA A 265 -6.27 -2.62 -30.73
C ALA A 265 -4.95 -1.89 -30.40
N GLY A 266 -4.82 -1.49 -29.13
CA GLY A 266 -3.64 -0.79 -28.64
C GLY A 266 -2.47 -1.71 -28.31
N ASP A 267 -1.59 -1.21 -27.42
CA ASP A 267 -0.37 -1.87 -26.99
C ASP A 267 -0.61 -3.30 -26.48
N HIS A 268 -1.70 -3.51 -25.75
CA HIS A 268 -2.07 -4.82 -25.22
C HIS A 268 -2.28 -5.91 -26.28
N ILE A 269 -2.92 -5.57 -27.41
CA ILE A 269 -3.09 -6.56 -28.50
C ILE A 269 -1.74 -6.84 -29.17
N LYS A 270 -0.93 -5.81 -29.40
CA LYS A 270 0.37 -5.93 -30.08
C LYS A 270 1.38 -6.71 -29.25
N ASN A 271 1.46 -6.44 -27.94
CA ASN A 271 2.49 -6.97 -27.06
C ASN A 271 2.00 -8.16 -26.23
N ASP A 272 0.91 -7.98 -25.47
CA ASP A 272 0.48 -9.01 -24.52
C ASP A 272 -0.21 -10.19 -25.22
N VAL A 273 -0.89 -9.95 -26.34
CA VAL A 273 -1.55 -11.02 -27.10
C VAL A 273 -0.64 -11.59 -28.19
N LEU A 274 -0.05 -10.72 -29.03
CA LEU A 274 0.67 -11.11 -30.25
C LEU A 274 2.19 -10.94 -30.18
N GLY A 275 2.74 -10.47 -29.05
CA GLY A 275 4.15 -10.16 -28.92
C GLY A 275 5.08 -11.36 -29.10
N GLN A 276 6.35 -11.10 -29.33
CA GLN A 276 7.38 -12.13 -29.52
C GLN A 276 7.88 -12.75 -28.20
N GLU A 277 7.65 -12.07 -27.07
CA GLU A 277 8.06 -12.52 -25.74
C GLU A 277 6.94 -12.29 -24.73
N ASN A 278 6.75 -13.23 -23.79
CA ASN A 278 5.77 -13.15 -22.68
C ASN A 278 4.33 -12.82 -23.12
N SER A 279 3.97 -13.14 -24.36
CA SER A 279 2.64 -12.91 -24.92
C SER A 279 1.77 -14.17 -24.86
N TRP A 280 0.47 -14.02 -25.06
CA TRP A 280 -0.46 -15.15 -25.18
C TRP A 280 -0.08 -16.05 -26.34
N LEU A 281 0.35 -15.49 -27.47
CA LEU A 281 0.82 -16.26 -28.62
C LEU A 281 2.01 -17.14 -28.25
N THR A 282 3.02 -16.59 -27.58
CA THR A 282 4.17 -17.39 -27.11
C THR A 282 3.76 -18.42 -26.08
N TYR A 283 2.80 -18.08 -25.21
CA TYR A 283 2.30 -18.94 -24.15
C TYR A 283 1.54 -20.17 -24.67
N ILE A 284 0.70 -20.00 -25.69
CA ILE A 284 -0.10 -21.09 -26.27
C ILE A 284 0.64 -21.88 -27.34
N SER A 285 1.77 -21.37 -27.85
CA SER A 285 2.53 -22.03 -28.90
C SER A 285 3.11 -23.36 -28.43
N PRO A 286 2.96 -24.45 -29.21
CA PRO A 286 3.54 -25.74 -28.86
C PRO A 286 5.09 -25.68 -28.88
N PRO A 287 5.77 -26.49 -28.04
CA PRO A 287 7.24 -26.51 -28.00
C PRO A 287 7.84 -27.03 -29.31
N LEU A 288 9.04 -26.53 -29.65
CA LEU A 288 9.82 -27.03 -30.79
C LEU A 288 10.07 -28.54 -30.66
N PRO A 289 10.02 -29.32 -31.77
CA PRO A 289 10.11 -28.90 -33.18
C PRO A 289 8.77 -28.66 -33.91
N ALA A 290 7.67 -28.32 -33.20
CA ALA A 290 6.39 -28.04 -33.85
C ALA A 290 6.45 -26.85 -34.83
N GLN A 291 5.64 -26.88 -35.91
CA GLN A 291 5.54 -25.75 -36.84
C GLN A 291 4.87 -24.54 -36.17
N PRO A 292 5.19 -23.30 -36.59
CA PRO A 292 4.54 -22.10 -36.10
C PRO A 292 3.02 -22.11 -36.36
N LEU A 293 2.26 -21.57 -35.41
CA LEU A 293 0.81 -21.40 -35.55
C LEU A 293 0.47 -20.44 -36.68
N ARG A 294 -0.57 -20.74 -37.48
CA ARG A 294 -1.17 -19.75 -38.39
C ARG A 294 -2.06 -18.81 -37.58
N ILE A 295 -1.81 -17.50 -37.65
CA ILE A 295 -2.49 -16.50 -36.82
C ILE A 295 -3.41 -15.64 -37.69
N SER A 296 -4.62 -15.40 -37.19
CA SER A 296 -5.54 -14.42 -37.74
C SER A 296 -6.06 -13.53 -36.60
N VAL A 297 -6.34 -12.25 -36.87
CA VAL A 297 -6.84 -11.31 -35.85
C VAL A 297 -8.01 -10.52 -36.43
N SER A 298 -9.12 -10.42 -35.70
CA SER A 298 -10.26 -9.57 -36.10
C SER A 298 -9.91 -8.11 -35.90
N GLN A 299 -10.65 -7.23 -36.57
CA GLN A 299 -10.53 -5.80 -36.31
C GLN A 299 -10.97 -5.46 -34.87
N PRO A 300 -10.43 -4.40 -34.24
CA PRO A 300 -10.92 -3.94 -32.96
C PRO A 300 -12.38 -3.49 -33.04
N LEU A 301 -13.07 -3.53 -31.91
CA LEU A 301 -14.52 -3.30 -31.85
C LEU A 301 -14.94 -1.93 -32.40
N GLY A 302 -14.10 -0.90 -32.24
CA GLY A 302 -14.41 0.45 -32.73
C GLY A 302 -14.39 0.60 -34.26
N LEU A 303 -13.97 -0.42 -35.02
CA LEU A 303 -14.09 -0.45 -36.48
C LEU A 303 -15.27 -1.32 -36.96
N ASN A 304 -15.93 -2.05 -36.06
CA ASN A 304 -17.06 -2.88 -36.41
C ASN A 304 -18.36 -2.04 -36.41
N HIS A 305 -18.94 -1.84 -37.59
CA HIS A 305 -20.21 -1.13 -37.79
C HIS A 305 -21.30 -1.57 -36.81
N TYR A 306 -21.50 -2.88 -36.63
CA TYR A 306 -22.60 -3.39 -35.80
C TYR A 306 -22.38 -3.10 -34.31
N ILE A 307 -21.12 -2.99 -33.89
CA ILE A 307 -20.77 -2.53 -32.54
C ILE A 307 -21.04 -1.04 -32.39
N LEU A 308 -20.65 -0.22 -33.38
CA LEU A 308 -20.92 1.22 -33.36
C LEU A 308 -22.42 1.52 -33.29
N ASP A 309 -23.25 0.77 -34.02
CA ASP A 309 -24.70 0.90 -33.95
C ASP A 309 -25.25 0.65 -32.53
N ARG A 310 -24.62 -0.22 -31.74
CA ARG A 310 -25.04 -0.42 -30.33
C ARG A 310 -24.70 0.78 -29.47
N TYR A 311 -23.50 1.35 -29.61
CA TYR A 311 -23.17 2.62 -28.93
C TYR A 311 -24.12 3.75 -29.36
N PHE A 312 -24.47 3.82 -30.65
CA PHE A 312 -25.37 4.85 -31.15
C PHE A 312 -26.80 4.65 -30.66
N LEU A 313 -27.26 3.41 -30.49
CA LEU A 313 -28.54 3.12 -29.86
C LEU A 313 -28.58 3.60 -28.40
N HIS A 314 -27.50 3.41 -27.64
CA HIS A 314 -27.41 3.92 -26.26
C HIS A 314 -27.42 5.45 -26.22
N LEU A 315 -26.76 6.09 -27.19
CA LEU A 315 -26.79 7.54 -27.34
C LEU A 315 -28.17 8.06 -27.75
N ASP A 316 -28.86 7.38 -28.67
CA ASP A 316 -30.22 7.75 -29.09
C ASP A 316 -31.17 7.73 -27.88
N ARG A 317 -31.11 6.67 -27.06
CA ARG A 317 -31.87 6.58 -25.79
C ARG A 317 -31.55 7.74 -24.85
N ALA A 318 -30.28 8.10 -24.70
CA ALA A 318 -29.88 9.23 -23.87
C ALA A 318 -30.40 10.56 -24.44
N LEU A 319 -30.34 10.78 -25.75
CA LEU A 319 -30.88 11.97 -26.41
C LEU A 319 -32.40 12.06 -26.27
N GLU A 320 -33.12 10.94 -26.31
CA GLU A 320 -34.56 10.87 -26.02
C GLU A 320 -34.86 11.29 -24.57
N GLU A 321 -34.04 10.89 -23.61
CA GLU A 321 -34.17 11.34 -22.21
C GLU A 321 -34.00 12.86 -22.10
N LEU A 322 -32.99 13.45 -22.77
CA LEU A 322 -32.82 14.91 -22.81
C LEU A 322 -34.03 15.60 -23.44
N ALA A 323 -34.56 15.07 -24.54
CA ALA A 323 -35.74 15.60 -25.21
C ALA A 323 -36.98 15.53 -24.31
N ALA A 324 -37.08 14.51 -23.44
CA ALA A 324 -38.10 14.38 -22.40
C ALA A 324 -37.85 15.28 -21.17
N GLY A 325 -36.78 16.09 -21.17
CA GLY A 325 -36.47 17.04 -20.10
C GLY A 325 -35.72 16.46 -18.90
N ARG A 326 -35.24 15.21 -18.99
CA ARG A 326 -34.43 14.51 -17.96
C ARG A 326 -32.99 15.04 -17.89
N GLY A 327 -32.20 14.47 -16.99
CA GLY A 327 -30.77 14.73 -16.85
C GLY A 327 -30.46 15.88 -15.89
N THR A 328 -31.39 16.20 -14.99
CA THR A 328 -31.19 17.20 -13.93
C THR A 328 -30.14 16.73 -12.92
N LEU A 329 -29.55 17.67 -12.16
CA LEU A 329 -28.59 17.32 -11.11
C LEU A 329 -29.18 16.35 -10.07
N GLU A 330 -30.45 16.52 -9.73
CA GLU A 330 -31.16 15.66 -8.77
C GLU A 330 -31.27 14.22 -9.29
N GLU A 331 -31.74 14.04 -10.53
CA GLU A 331 -31.84 12.72 -11.17
C GLU A 331 -30.47 12.04 -11.30
N ARG A 332 -29.43 12.78 -11.68
CA ARG A 332 -28.06 12.24 -11.73
C ARG A 332 -27.55 11.78 -10.37
N THR A 333 -27.88 12.53 -9.31
CA THR A 333 -27.50 12.19 -7.94
C THR A 333 -28.22 10.91 -7.49
N VAL A 334 -29.49 10.74 -7.84
CA VAL A 334 -30.25 9.51 -7.59
C VAL A 334 -29.62 8.32 -8.33
N LEU A 335 -29.33 8.46 -9.63
CA LEU A 335 -28.71 7.41 -10.43
C LEU A 335 -27.32 7.01 -9.89
N LEU A 336 -26.48 7.97 -9.51
CA LEU A 336 -25.19 7.69 -8.88
C LEU A 336 -25.37 6.88 -7.60
N ASN A 337 -26.32 7.27 -6.75
CA ASN A 337 -26.62 6.53 -5.51
C ASN A 337 -27.12 5.10 -5.80
N GLU A 338 -27.92 4.88 -6.85
CA GLU A 338 -28.38 3.55 -7.24
C GLU A 338 -27.25 2.69 -7.81
N LEU A 339 -26.36 3.27 -8.63
CA LEU A 339 -25.17 2.61 -9.14
C LEU A 339 -24.25 2.19 -7.99
N GLU A 340 -24.04 3.07 -7.01
CA GLU A 340 -23.25 2.79 -5.83
C GLU A 340 -23.91 1.75 -4.91
N LYS A 341 -25.23 1.82 -4.69
CA LYS A 341 -25.98 0.79 -3.93
C LYS A 341 -25.94 -0.57 -4.61
N THR A 342 -26.04 -0.63 -5.93
CA THR A 342 -25.97 -1.88 -6.70
C THR A 342 -24.57 -2.48 -6.64
N GLN A 343 -23.54 -1.63 -6.60
CA GLN A 343 -22.15 -2.00 -6.34
C GLN A 343 -21.97 -2.53 -4.91
N GLU A 344 -22.52 -1.87 -3.88
CA GLU A 344 -22.49 -2.30 -2.48
C GLU A 344 -23.26 -3.61 -2.23
N ALA A 345 -24.49 -3.74 -2.75
CA ALA A 345 -25.35 -4.92 -2.58
C ALA A 345 -24.81 -6.19 -3.27
N ARG A 346 -23.95 -6.03 -4.28
CA ARG A 346 -23.29 -7.14 -5.00
C ARG A 346 -21.94 -7.53 -4.41
N GLY A 347 -21.65 -7.11 -3.18
CA GLY A 347 -20.49 -7.59 -2.40
C GLY A 347 -19.21 -6.80 -2.59
N ILE A 348 -19.29 -5.55 -3.07
CA ILE A 348 -18.16 -4.62 -2.93
C ILE A 348 -18.13 -4.18 -1.47
N GLY A 349 -17.22 -4.82 -0.72
CA GLY A 349 -16.75 -4.48 0.62
C GLY A 349 -17.74 -3.74 1.51
N ALA A 350 -18.25 -4.41 2.54
CA ALA A 350 -18.89 -3.74 3.67
C ALA A 350 -17.88 -2.77 4.32
N SER A 351 -17.70 -1.59 3.73
CA SER A 351 -17.04 -0.48 4.39
C SER A 351 -18.03 -0.05 5.45
N SER A 352 -17.61 -0.11 6.71
CA SER A 352 -18.33 0.55 7.80
C SER A 352 -18.71 1.98 7.36
N PRO A 353 -19.77 2.59 7.92
CA PRO A 353 -20.13 3.98 7.63
C PRO A 353 -18.91 4.93 7.67
N TRP A 354 -17.95 4.62 8.53
CA TRP A 354 -16.65 5.29 8.64
C TRP A 354 -15.73 5.10 7.42
N GLY A 355 -15.65 3.89 6.86
CA GLY A 355 -14.89 3.60 5.64
C GLY A 355 -15.48 4.24 4.38
N LYS A 356 -16.80 4.42 4.31
CA LYS A 356 -17.47 5.18 3.24
C LYS A 356 -17.11 6.67 3.31
N PHE A 357 -17.33 7.29 4.47
CA PHE A 357 -16.93 8.68 4.74
C PHE A 357 -15.47 8.95 4.35
N LYS A 358 -14.54 8.05 4.71
CA LYS A 358 -13.12 8.20 4.41
C LYS A 358 -12.78 8.10 2.92
N ARG A 359 -13.55 7.36 2.12
CA ARG A 359 -13.36 7.24 0.66
C ARG A 359 -13.80 8.49 -0.08
N ASP A 360 -14.87 9.13 0.39
CA ASP A 360 -15.48 10.28 -0.26
C ASP A 360 -14.70 11.58 -0.01
N LEU A 361 -13.72 11.55 0.90
CA LEU A 361 -12.85 12.68 1.17
C LEU A 361 -11.78 12.87 0.08
N PRO A 362 -11.57 14.11 -0.41
CA PRO A 362 -10.44 14.41 -1.27
C PRO A 362 -9.10 14.07 -0.61
N PHE A 363 -8.06 13.84 -1.44
CA PHE A 363 -6.78 13.23 -1.03
C PHE A 363 -6.23 13.77 0.31
N TRP A 364 -6.13 15.09 0.46
CA TRP A 364 -5.57 15.70 1.67
C TRP A 364 -6.45 15.54 2.91
N GLN A 365 -7.78 15.61 2.78
CA GLN A 365 -8.67 15.35 3.92
C GLN A 365 -8.66 13.86 4.32
N LYS A 366 -8.62 12.95 3.34
CA LYS A 366 -8.48 11.51 3.58
C LYS A 366 -7.18 11.17 4.33
N LYS A 367 -6.07 11.82 3.96
CA LYS A 367 -4.78 11.69 4.65
C LYS A 367 -4.82 12.28 6.07
N ALA A 368 -5.49 13.42 6.26
CA ALA A 368 -5.67 14.01 7.59
C ALA A 368 -6.47 13.10 8.54
N VAL A 369 -7.58 12.51 8.08
CA VAL A 369 -8.39 11.56 8.87
C VAL A 369 -7.56 10.31 9.22
N SER A 370 -6.79 9.79 8.26
CA SER A 370 -5.90 8.64 8.49
C SER A 370 -4.81 8.94 9.53
N LEU A 371 -4.25 10.16 9.51
CA LEU A 371 -3.26 10.59 10.50
C LEU A 371 -3.87 10.74 11.90
N ALA A 372 -5.11 11.22 12.00
CA ALA A 372 -5.83 11.33 13.27
C ALA A 372 -6.13 9.96 13.89
N GLU A 373 -6.58 8.99 13.07
CA GLU A 373 -6.78 7.59 13.51
C GLU A 373 -5.48 6.98 14.06
N LEU A 374 -4.39 7.14 13.31
CA LEU A 374 -3.06 6.67 13.71
C LEU A 374 -2.67 7.26 15.07
N PHE A 375 -2.95 8.55 15.28
CA PHE A 375 -2.64 9.23 16.53
C PHE A 375 -3.43 8.69 17.72
N ILE A 376 -4.73 8.43 17.56
CA ILE A 376 -5.58 7.86 18.62
C ILE A 376 -5.06 6.49 19.04
N ILE A 377 -4.72 5.63 18.07
CA ILE A 377 -4.22 4.28 18.36
C ILE A 377 -2.83 4.33 19.03
N LEU A 378 -1.93 5.21 18.55
CA LEU A 378 -0.62 5.43 19.17
C LEU A 378 -0.74 5.94 20.61
N ALA A 379 -1.64 6.89 20.87
CA ALA A 379 -1.89 7.43 22.20
C ALA A 379 -2.34 6.33 23.16
N LEU A 380 -3.30 5.49 22.73
CA LEU A 380 -3.81 4.39 23.53
C LEU A 380 -2.69 3.40 23.91
N GLY A 381 -1.88 2.99 22.93
CA GLY A 381 -0.77 2.06 23.14
C GLY A 381 0.32 2.60 24.08
N VAL A 382 0.69 3.87 23.93
CA VAL A 382 1.68 4.53 24.80
C VAL A 382 1.15 4.65 26.24
N ILE A 383 -0.12 5.00 26.41
CA ILE A 383 -0.75 5.10 27.74
C ILE A 383 -0.75 3.74 28.44
N ILE A 384 -1.19 2.68 27.74
CA ILE A 384 -1.19 1.31 28.28
C ILE A 384 0.23 0.89 28.70
N GLY A 385 1.23 1.14 27.84
CA GLY A 385 2.63 0.79 28.14
C GLY A 385 3.20 1.50 29.38
N GLN A 386 2.86 2.78 29.58
CA GLN A 386 3.31 3.55 30.73
C GLN A 386 2.62 3.15 32.04
N ILE A 387 1.36 2.70 31.96
CA ILE A 387 0.62 2.17 33.13
C ILE A 387 1.23 0.83 33.59
N ILE A 388 1.60 -0.04 32.65
CA ILE A 388 2.29 -1.32 32.97
C ILE A 388 3.63 -1.06 33.67
N GLU A 389 4.34 -0.02 33.27
CA GLU A 389 5.61 0.39 33.89
C GLU A 389 5.41 0.92 35.32
N ALA A 390 4.48 1.85 35.50
CA ALA A 390 4.28 2.53 36.77
C ALA A 390 3.69 1.63 37.87
N THR A 391 3.00 0.56 37.50
CA THR A 391 2.44 -0.42 38.44
C THR A 391 3.49 -1.37 39.03
N GLY A 392 4.75 -1.32 38.55
CA GLY A 392 5.82 -2.19 39.06
C GLY A 392 5.67 -3.67 38.68
N LEU A 393 4.70 -3.97 37.81
CA LEU A 393 4.41 -5.31 37.30
C LEU A 393 5.63 -5.97 36.62
N ILE A 394 6.55 -5.13 36.12
CA ILE A 394 7.88 -5.51 35.59
C ILE A 394 8.65 -6.47 36.51
N ARG A 395 8.57 -6.31 37.84
CA ARG A 395 9.32 -7.19 38.78
C ARG A 395 8.78 -8.61 38.83
N TYR A 396 7.46 -8.79 38.76
CA TYR A 396 6.83 -10.09 38.71
C TYR A 396 7.03 -10.77 37.35
N ILE A 397 7.05 -9.96 36.28
CA ILE A 397 7.33 -10.41 34.92
C ILE A 397 8.79 -10.87 34.77
N ALA A 398 9.75 -10.34 35.54
CA ALA A 398 11.16 -10.76 35.49
C ALA A 398 11.38 -12.25 35.83
N VAL A 399 10.51 -12.84 36.66
CA VAL A 399 10.54 -14.27 37.00
C VAL A 399 10.28 -15.14 35.76
N LEU A 400 9.47 -14.66 34.82
CA LEU A 400 9.17 -15.34 33.55
C LEU A 400 10.42 -15.55 32.69
N PHE A 401 11.46 -14.73 32.86
CA PHE A 401 12.70 -14.82 32.08
C PHE A 401 13.73 -15.80 32.66
N ARG A 402 13.50 -16.39 33.83
CA ARG A 402 14.38 -17.42 34.42
C ARG A 402 14.70 -18.60 33.47
N PRO A 403 13.74 -19.23 32.78
CA PRO A 403 14.04 -20.30 31.82
C PRO A 403 14.95 -19.83 30.66
N LEU A 404 14.76 -18.59 30.19
CA LEU A 404 15.59 -18.00 29.13
C LEU A 404 17.03 -17.75 29.60
N LEU A 405 17.22 -17.31 30.84
CA LEU A 405 18.55 -17.13 31.43
C LEU A 405 19.29 -18.47 31.57
N GLY A 406 18.59 -19.51 32.01
CA GLY A 406 19.14 -20.87 32.13
C GLY A 406 19.54 -21.48 30.78
N LEU A 407 18.75 -21.23 29.72
CA LEU A 407 19.09 -21.65 28.35
C LEU A 407 20.41 -21.05 27.85
N GLY A 408 20.66 -19.76 28.15
CA GLY A 408 21.86 -19.04 27.75
C GLY A 408 23.06 -19.12 28.71
N ASN A 409 22.89 -19.76 29.87
CA ASN A 409 23.84 -19.66 31.00
C ASN A 409 24.18 -18.21 31.37
N LEU A 410 23.16 -17.35 31.41
CA LEU A 410 23.32 -15.91 31.67
C LEU A 410 23.08 -15.58 33.16
N PRO A 411 23.85 -14.62 33.72
CA PRO A 411 23.67 -14.22 35.12
C PRO A 411 22.34 -13.47 35.34
N SER A 412 21.82 -13.57 36.56
CA SER A 412 20.50 -13.06 36.97
C SER A 412 20.36 -11.53 36.78
N CYS A 413 21.47 -10.79 36.78
CA CYS A 413 21.48 -9.35 36.52
C CYS A 413 20.95 -8.99 35.11
N SER A 414 21.02 -9.90 34.14
CA SER A 414 20.49 -9.72 32.77
C SER A 414 18.95 -9.73 32.72
N ALA A 415 18.27 -10.34 33.69
CA ALA A 415 16.82 -10.44 33.74
C ALA A 415 16.14 -9.06 33.73
N SER A 416 16.70 -8.12 34.49
CA SER A 416 16.20 -6.75 34.62
C SER A 416 16.25 -5.99 33.28
N ALA A 417 17.32 -6.20 32.51
CA ALA A 417 17.45 -5.64 31.17
C ALA A 417 16.48 -6.30 30.18
N PHE A 418 16.21 -7.60 30.29
CA PHE A 418 15.26 -8.29 29.41
C PHE A 418 13.83 -7.76 29.61
N VAL A 419 13.44 -7.50 30.85
CA VAL A 419 12.14 -6.88 31.11
C VAL A 419 12.11 -5.44 30.61
N ALA A 420 13.15 -4.66 30.87
CA ALA A 420 13.26 -3.29 30.36
C ALA A 420 13.20 -3.23 28.83
N ALA A 421 13.61 -4.29 28.11
CA ALA A 421 13.58 -4.35 26.66
C ALA A 421 12.16 -4.23 26.08
N PHE A 422 11.13 -4.72 26.77
CA PHE A 422 9.72 -4.59 26.34
C PHE A 422 9.21 -3.15 26.36
N GLN A 423 9.97 -2.25 26.96
CA GLN A 423 9.62 -0.84 27.09
C GLN A 423 10.59 0.06 26.34
N SER A 424 11.90 -0.16 26.52
CA SER A 424 12.95 0.61 25.87
C SER A 424 14.22 -0.23 25.71
N GLY A 425 14.57 -0.56 24.47
CA GLY A 425 15.84 -1.22 24.16
C GLY A 425 17.06 -0.40 24.57
N ALA A 426 16.97 0.95 24.54
CA ALA A 426 18.07 1.82 24.96
C ALA A 426 18.29 1.77 26.49
N ALA A 427 17.22 1.72 27.28
CA ALA A 427 17.31 1.57 28.73
C ALA A 427 17.90 0.19 29.09
N ALA A 428 17.39 -0.88 28.48
CA ALA A 428 17.89 -2.23 28.66
C ALA A 428 19.38 -2.38 28.32
N ASN A 429 19.83 -1.84 27.18
CA ASN A 429 21.24 -1.90 26.80
C ASN A 429 22.14 -1.06 27.73
N SER A 430 21.63 0.06 28.26
CA SER A 430 22.37 0.86 29.24
C SER A 430 22.56 0.12 30.57
N MET A 431 21.55 -0.63 31.01
CA MET A 431 21.63 -1.49 32.20
C MET A 431 22.67 -2.60 32.03
N LEU A 432 22.70 -3.24 30.85
CA LEU A 432 23.71 -4.27 30.55
C LEU A 432 25.13 -3.70 30.50
N ALA A 433 25.31 -2.50 29.94
CA ALA A 433 26.61 -1.84 29.92
C ALA A 433 27.08 -1.40 31.32
N ALA A 434 26.16 -0.93 32.16
CA ALA A 434 26.47 -0.65 33.56
C ALA A 434 26.92 -1.93 34.29
N ASN A 435 26.21 -3.05 34.10
CA ASN A 435 26.57 -4.34 34.71
C ASN A 435 27.94 -4.88 34.22
N MET A 436 28.30 -4.65 32.95
CA MET A 436 29.64 -4.95 32.42
C MET A 436 30.72 -4.11 33.12
N ASN A 437 30.51 -2.80 33.22
CA ASN A 437 31.47 -1.89 33.85
C ASN A 437 31.67 -2.20 35.34
N SER A 438 30.62 -2.68 36.00
CA SER A 438 30.66 -3.17 37.38
C SER A 438 31.22 -4.58 37.54
N GLY A 439 31.70 -5.22 36.45
CA GLY A 439 32.29 -6.57 36.48
C GLY A 439 31.30 -7.72 36.68
N LEU A 440 29.99 -7.45 36.62
CA LEU A 440 28.91 -8.45 36.79
C LEU A 440 28.60 -9.24 35.52
N LEU A 441 29.14 -8.81 34.37
CA LEU A 441 28.98 -9.46 33.07
C LEU A 441 30.33 -9.61 32.38
N THR A 442 30.57 -10.78 31.79
CA THR A 442 31.66 -11.00 30.83
C THR A 442 31.27 -10.51 29.43
N ARG A 443 32.25 -10.29 28.55
CA ARG A 443 32.00 -9.83 27.16
C ARG A 443 31.09 -10.78 26.38
N ALA A 444 31.26 -12.09 26.58
CA ALA A 444 30.43 -13.11 25.94
C ALA A 444 28.97 -13.05 26.44
N GLU A 445 28.77 -12.88 27.75
CA GLU A 445 27.43 -12.72 28.34
C GLU A 445 26.77 -11.41 27.90
N LEU A 446 27.52 -10.30 27.84
CA LEU A 446 26.99 -9.02 27.37
C LEU A 446 26.53 -9.10 25.91
N TYR A 447 27.33 -9.64 25.00
CA TYR A 447 26.93 -9.72 23.60
C TYR A 447 25.70 -10.60 23.41
N THR A 448 25.64 -11.71 24.13
CA THR A 448 24.45 -12.60 24.14
C THR A 448 23.23 -11.86 24.68
N SER A 449 23.35 -11.17 25.82
CA SER A 449 22.26 -10.40 26.42
C SER A 449 21.80 -9.24 25.54
N VAL A 450 22.71 -8.52 24.88
CA VAL A 450 22.35 -7.41 23.97
C VAL A 450 21.61 -7.92 22.73
N LEU A 451 22.01 -9.06 22.15
CA LEU A 451 21.28 -9.67 21.04
C LEU A 451 19.86 -10.10 21.43
N VAL A 452 19.70 -10.66 22.63
CA VAL A 452 18.37 -11.01 23.18
C VAL A 452 17.54 -9.74 23.41
N VAL A 453 18.08 -8.72 24.07
CA VAL A 453 17.42 -7.41 24.27
C VAL A 453 16.99 -6.79 22.94
N SER A 454 17.83 -6.89 21.91
CA SER A 454 17.51 -6.38 20.57
C SER A 454 16.25 -7.01 19.98
N THR A 455 16.01 -8.28 20.28
CA THR A 455 14.88 -9.05 19.76
C THR A 455 13.64 -8.78 20.60
N LEU A 456 13.79 -8.77 21.93
CA LEU A 456 12.70 -8.44 22.86
C LEU A 456 12.18 -7.01 22.65
N SER A 457 13.04 -6.06 22.28
CA SER A 457 12.63 -4.68 22.00
C SER A 457 11.65 -4.52 20.85
N LEU A 458 11.50 -5.53 19.99
CA LEU A 458 10.48 -5.52 18.92
C LEU A 458 9.05 -5.59 19.50
N PHE A 459 8.87 -6.16 20.69
CA PHE A 459 7.56 -6.20 21.36
C PHE A 459 7.11 -4.83 21.88
N ALA A 460 8.05 -3.92 22.18
CA ALA A 460 7.75 -2.59 22.71
C ALA A 460 6.86 -1.75 21.78
N HIS A 461 6.93 -2.02 20.48
CA HIS A 461 6.15 -1.31 19.47
C HIS A 461 5.00 -2.15 18.92
N LEU A 462 4.79 -3.38 19.42
CA LEU A 462 3.79 -4.30 18.89
C LEU A 462 2.36 -3.70 18.91
N PRO A 463 1.87 -3.08 20.00
CA PRO A 463 0.52 -2.51 20.01
C PRO A 463 0.35 -1.39 18.98
N ALA A 464 1.39 -0.61 18.73
CA ALA A 464 1.36 0.49 17.77
C ALA A 464 1.21 0.02 16.31
N PHE A 465 1.42 -1.27 16.03
CA PHE A 465 1.29 -1.84 14.68
C PHE A 465 0.18 -2.88 14.55
N VAL A 466 -0.14 -3.65 15.59
CA VAL A 466 -1.17 -4.71 15.52
C VAL A 466 -2.55 -4.13 15.23
N PHE A 467 -2.99 -3.13 16.01
CA PHE A 467 -4.34 -2.59 15.85
C PHE A 467 -4.54 -1.85 14.52
N PRO A 468 -3.61 -0.97 14.07
CA PRO A 468 -3.77 -0.30 12.79
C PRO A 468 -3.71 -1.26 11.59
N LEU A 469 -2.83 -2.27 11.61
CA LEU A 469 -2.79 -3.27 10.53
C LEU A 469 -4.09 -4.08 10.46
N GLY A 470 -4.68 -4.44 11.59
CA GLY A 470 -5.93 -5.19 11.59
C GLY A 470 -7.13 -4.40 11.11
N ALA A 471 -7.17 -3.10 11.39
CA ALA A 471 -8.16 -2.21 10.79
C ALA A 471 -7.98 -2.05 9.27
N LEU A 472 -6.74 -2.08 8.78
CA LEU A 472 -6.41 -1.85 7.36
C LEU A 472 -6.49 -3.11 6.48
N LEU A 473 -6.01 -4.25 6.97
CA LEU A 473 -5.84 -5.49 6.20
C LEU A 473 -6.75 -6.63 6.69
N GLY A 474 -7.49 -6.40 7.77
CA GLY A 474 -8.28 -7.43 8.45
C GLY A 474 -7.49 -8.19 9.51
N TRP A 475 -8.22 -8.74 10.50
CA TRP A 475 -7.62 -9.42 11.65
C TRP A 475 -6.93 -10.74 11.29
N GLN A 476 -7.42 -11.46 10.28
CA GLN A 476 -6.79 -12.71 9.82
C GLN A 476 -5.40 -12.46 9.22
N ALA A 477 -5.28 -11.48 8.32
CA ALA A 477 -4.01 -11.10 7.70
C ALA A 477 -3.01 -10.56 8.74
N THR A 478 -3.51 -9.76 9.67
CA THR A 478 -2.71 -9.21 10.77
C THR A 478 -2.21 -10.30 11.71
N ALA A 479 -3.07 -11.25 12.07
CA ALA A 479 -2.70 -12.41 12.87
C ALA A 479 -1.62 -13.25 12.18
N ALA A 480 -1.73 -13.48 10.88
CA ALA A 480 -0.72 -14.23 10.13
C ALA A 480 0.63 -13.48 10.06
N PHE A 481 0.61 -12.18 9.75
CA PHE A 481 1.80 -11.33 9.73
C PHE A 481 2.55 -11.36 11.07
N PHE A 482 1.83 -11.17 12.17
CA PHE A 482 2.46 -11.16 13.50
C PHE A 482 2.83 -12.56 14.00
N SER A 483 2.08 -13.60 13.63
CA SER A 483 2.45 -14.99 13.94
C SER A 483 3.83 -15.35 13.37
N VAL A 484 4.10 -15.02 12.11
CA VAL A 484 5.42 -15.23 11.49
C VAL A 484 6.51 -14.49 12.25
N ARG A 485 6.27 -13.23 12.62
CA ARG A 485 7.26 -12.42 13.34
C ARG A 485 7.53 -12.94 14.74
N ILE A 486 6.48 -13.34 15.46
CA ILE A 486 6.60 -13.92 16.80
C ILE A 486 7.33 -15.25 16.73
N ALA A 487 7.01 -16.12 15.77
CA ALA A 487 7.72 -17.37 15.54
C ALA A 487 9.22 -17.13 15.24
N ALA A 488 9.52 -16.18 14.34
CA ALA A 488 10.89 -15.78 14.02
C ALA A 488 11.65 -15.27 15.26
N ILE A 489 10.99 -14.48 16.11
CA ILE A 489 11.56 -13.96 17.37
C ILE A 489 11.87 -15.11 18.35
N ILE A 490 10.95 -16.05 18.54
CA ILE A 490 11.14 -17.18 19.44
C ILE A 490 12.34 -18.02 18.99
N VAL A 491 12.38 -18.39 17.70
CA VAL A 491 13.49 -19.17 17.14
C VAL A 491 14.80 -18.40 17.23
N GLN A 492 14.79 -17.09 16.96
CA GLN A 492 15.95 -16.22 17.11
C GLN A 492 16.50 -16.21 18.55
N ILE A 493 15.62 -16.07 19.55
CA ILE A 493 16.03 -16.05 20.96
C ILE A 493 16.63 -17.40 21.36
N LEU A 494 16.01 -18.52 20.97
CA LEU A 494 16.52 -19.86 21.26
C LEU A 494 17.90 -20.10 20.61
N LEU A 495 18.06 -19.69 19.35
CA LEU A 495 19.33 -19.80 18.63
C LEU A 495 20.43 -18.95 19.27
N VAL A 496 20.12 -17.69 19.62
CA VAL A 496 21.10 -16.78 20.26
C VAL A 496 21.51 -17.30 21.63
N LEU A 497 20.57 -17.79 22.44
CA LEU A 497 20.88 -18.33 23.77
C LEU A 497 21.67 -19.63 23.70
N THR A 498 21.31 -20.57 22.82
CA THR A 498 22.04 -21.84 22.67
C THR A 498 23.45 -21.62 22.11
N ALA A 499 23.61 -20.77 21.09
CA ALA A 499 24.92 -20.38 20.57
C ALA A 499 25.74 -19.61 21.61
N GLY A 500 25.10 -18.70 22.35
CA GLY A 500 25.71 -17.95 23.44
C GLY A 500 26.23 -18.87 24.53
N ARG A 501 25.43 -19.84 24.98
CA ARG A 501 25.84 -20.87 25.95
C ARG A 501 27.04 -21.67 25.46
N TRP A 502 27.05 -22.07 24.19
CA TRP A 502 28.19 -22.79 23.60
C TRP A 502 29.46 -21.94 23.59
N ILE A 503 29.37 -20.66 23.21
CA ILE A 503 30.49 -19.72 23.20
C ILE A 503 31.00 -19.45 24.62
N ILE A 504 30.08 -19.15 25.56
CA ILE A 504 30.39 -18.89 26.97
C ILE A 504 31.09 -20.10 27.58
N ASN A 505 30.58 -21.32 27.35
CA ASN A 505 31.18 -22.54 27.88
C ASN A 505 32.53 -22.86 27.24
N ARG A 506 32.76 -22.51 25.97
CA ARG A 506 34.06 -22.72 25.30
C ARG A 506 35.12 -21.72 25.79
N ILE A 507 34.72 -20.49 26.06
CA ILE A 507 35.60 -19.43 26.59
C ILE A 507 35.86 -19.66 28.09
N ALA A 508 34.85 -20.03 28.87
CA ALA A 508 34.95 -20.38 30.29
C ALA A 508 35.69 -21.71 30.51
N GLY A 509 35.57 -22.66 29.57
CA GLY A 509 36.33 -23.91 29.54
C GLY A 509 37.84 -23.72 29.48
N ASN A 510 38.32 -22.52 29.12
CA ASN A 510 39.73 -22.15 29.09
C ASN A 510 40.17 -21.31 30.32
N LYS A 511 39.27 -21.06 31.28
CA LYS A 511 39.52 -20.27 32.51
C LYS A 511 38.96 -20.94 33.77
N LYS A 512 39.35 -22.18 34.05
CA LYS A 512 39.07 -22.82 35.35
C LYS A 512 39.84 -22.21 36.54
N ASN A 513 40.77 -21.27 36.33
CA ASN A 513 41.57 -20.66 37.39
C ASN A 513 41.54 -19.11 37.35
N GLN A 514 40.40 -18.47 37.63
CA GLN A 514 40.39 -17.06 38.09
C GLN A 514 39.50 -16.90 39.34
N PRO A 515 40.01 -16.27 40.42
CA PRO A 515 39.36 -16.17 41.73
C PRO A 515 38.25 -15.12 41.77
N GLY A 516 37.32 -15.17 40.81
CA GLY A 516 36.12 -14.32 40.75
C GLY A 516 34.82 -15.11 40.86
N SER A 517 34.86 -16.44 40.78
CA SER A 517 33.67 -17.30 40.80
C SER A 517 33.01 -17.39 42.18
N GLU A 518 33.69 -16.99 43.26
CA GLU A 518 33.10 -16.93 44.61
C GLU A 518 32.20 -15.69 44.83
N TYR A 519 32.38 -14.61 44.06
CA TYR A 519 31.49 -13.44 44.16
C TYR A 519 30.09 -13.73 43.59
N TYR A 520 29.98 -14.69 42.66
CA TYR A 520 28.72 -15.04 41.99
C TYR A 520 27.80 -15.96 42.81
N ALA A 521 28.32 -16.62 43.85
CA ALA A 521 27.53 -17.51 44.71
C ALA A 521 26.80 -16.78 45.85
N HIS A 522 27.31 -15.64 46.31
CA HIS A 522 26.84 -14.99 47.54
C HIS A 522 25.71 -13.95 47.37
N THR A 523 25.37 -13.52 46.16
CA THR A 523 24.28 -12.53 45.97
C THR A 523 22.89 -13.15 45.80
N ASN A 524 22.75 -14.48 45.86
CA ASN A 524 21.45 -15.15 45.75
C ASN A 524 20.55 -15.01 46.99
N HIS A 525 20.98 -14.35 48.07
CA HIS A 525 20.22 -14.31 49.32
C HIS A 525 19.88 -12.95 49.93
N SER A 526 20.18 -11.83 49.27
CA SER A 526 19.75 -10.52 49.76
C SER A 526 18.77 -9.90 48.79
N ALA A 527 17.49 -10.19 49.02
CA ALA A 527 16.39 -9.33 48.59
C ALA A 527 16.59 -7.96 49.26
N GLU A 528 17.38 -7.11 48.63
CA GLU A 528 17.54 -5.71 49.01
C GLU A 528 16.14 -5.08 48.99
N LYS A 529 15.65 -4.66 50.15
CA LYS A 529 14.38 -3.96 50.32
C LYS A 529 14.48 -2.59 49.65
N VAL A 530 14.20 -2.54 48.36
CA VAL A 530 14.06 -1.30 47.57
C VAL A 530 12.64 -0.73 47.79
N PRO A 531 12.45 0.61 47.89
CA PRO A 531 11.31 1.24 48.55
C PRO A 531 9.95 0.87 47.96
N VAL A 532 8.94 0.82 48.83
CA VAL A 532 7.53 0.64 48.51
C VAL A 532 7.07 1.70 47.51
N SER A 533 6.36 1.28 46.46
CA SER A 533 5.85 2.14 45.39
C SER A 533 5.02 3.30 45.96
N PRO A 534 5.06 4.51 45.36
CA PRO A 534 4.09 5.54 45.70
C PRO A 534 2.68 5.02 45.41
N GLY A 535 1.68 5.44 46.19
CA GLY A 535 0.29 4.98 46.06
C GLY A 535 -0.18 4.95 44.60
N THR A 536 -0.95 3.91 44.25
CA THR A 536 -1.39 3.56 42.89
C THR A 536 -1.89 4.74 42.05
N ALA A 537 -2.55 5.72 42.66
CA ALA A 537 -2.99 6.95 41.99
C ALA A 537 -1.83 7.86 41.51
N LYS A 538 -0.79 8.02 42.33
CA LYS A 538 0.38 8.89 42.02
C LYS A 538 1.31 8.24 40.99
N ALA A 539 1.35 6.90 40.96
CA ALA A 539 2.02 6.13 39.93
C ALA A 539 1.34 6.29 38.56
N ILE A 540 0.01 6.20 38.51
CA ILE A 540 -0.79 6.41 37.29
C ILE A 540 -0.66 7.85 36.78
N GLU A 541 -0.67 8.84 37.68
CA GLU A 541 -0.47 10.25 37.27
C GLU A 541 0.91 10.47 36.62
N ASN A 542 1.97 9.90 37.22
CA ASN A 542 3.31 9.95 36.65
C ASN A 542 3.40 9.21 35.31
N ALA A 543 2.71 8.07 35.16
CA ALA A 543 2.61 7.34 33.91
C ALA A 543 1.96 8.18 32.80
N LEU A 544 0.85 8.88 33.09
CA LEU A 544 0.16 9.73 32.13
C LEU A 544 1.00 10.95 31.73
N ARG A 545 1.73 11.57 32.67
CA ARG A 545 2.68 12.65 32.35
C ARG A 545 3.80 12.17 31.44
N GLN A 546 4.31 10.96 31.67
CA GLN A 546 5.36 10.37 30.85
C GLN A 546 4.84 9.93 29.48
N ALA A 547 3.61 9.40 29.41
CA ALA A 547 2.90 9.12 28.17
C ALA A 547 2.72 10.38 27.33
N ALA A 548 2.32 11.50 27.94
CA ALA A 548 2.19 12.79 27.26
C ALA A 548 3.52 13.31 26.68
N LYS A 549 4.64 13.16 27.40
CA LYS A 549 5.98 13.50 26.89
C LYS A 549 6.37 12.64 25.70
N THR A 550 6.13 11.34 25.78
CA THR A 550 6.42 10.38 24.70
C THR A 550 5.55 10.68 23.47
N LEU A 551 4.26 10.92 23.67
CA LEU A 551 3.31 11.24 22.62
C LEU A 551 3.66 12.57 21.93
N ARG A 552 4.06 13.60 22.69
CA ARG A 552 4.55 14.86 22.12
C ARG A 552 5.76 14.65 21.20
N ARG A 553 6.73 13.82 21.61
CA ARG A 553 7.87 13.49 20.75
C ARG A 553 7.43 12.76 19.49
N ILE A 554 6.53 11.78 19.62
CA ILE A 554 6.00 11.02 18.49
C ILE A 554 5.32 11.96 17.48
N ILE A 555 4.45 12.86 17.93
CA ILE A 555 3.77 13.85 17.06
C ILE A 555 4.76 14.67 16.24
N VAL A 556 5.81 15.18 16.91
CA VAL A 556 6.84 16.04 16.29
C VAL A 556 7.55 15.34 15.14
N PHE A 557 7.67 14.01 15.16
CA PHE A 557 8.28 13.24 14.07
C PHE A 557 7.26 12.67 13.08
N VAL A 558 6.13 12.18 13.57
CA VAL A 558 5.11 11.53 12.74
C VAL A 558 4.44 12.51 11.80
N ILE A 559 4.07 13.71 12.26
CA ILE A 559 3.37 14.68 11.40
C ILE A 559 4.26 15.11 10.22
N PRO A 560 5.50 15.63 10.40
CA PRO A 560 6.31 16.06 9.27
C PRO A 560 6.66 14.90 8.32
N THR A 561 6.95 13.72 8.87
CA THR A 561 7.26 12.53 8.06
C THR A 561 6.05 12.09 7.24
N TYR A 562 4.86 12.02 7.85
CA TYR A 562 3.62 11.65 7.17
C TYR A 562 3.24 12.68 6.09
N THR A 563 3.42 13.97 6.37
CA THR A 563 3.19 15.05 5.40
C THR A 563 4.14 14.94 4.21
N VAL A 564 5.45 14.81 4.45
CA VAL A 564 6.44 14.66 3.37
C VAL A 564 6.14 13.44 2.51
N LEU A 565 5.79 12.31 3.11
CA LEU A 565 5.49 11.09 2.37
C LEU A 565 4.17 11.18 1.60
N SER A 566 3.15 11.82 2.17
CA SER A 566 1.89 12.09 1.46
C SER A 566 2.13 13.02 0.27
N PHE A 567 3.10 13.94 0.38
CA PHE A 567 3.53 14.80 -0.72
C PHE A 567 4.26 14.00 -1.79
N LEU A 568 5.21 13.13 -1.43
CA LEU A 568 5.89 12.25 -2.38
C LEU A 568 4.90 11.32 -3.12
N GLU A 569 3.89 10.80 -2.41
CA GLU A 569 2.81 10.01 -3.00
C GLU A 569 1.94 10.85 -3.96
N TYR A 570 1.58 12.07 -3.57
CA TYR A 570 0.80 12.99 -4.42
C TYR A 570 1.50 13.30 -5.75
N PHE A 571 2.84 13.35 -5.76
CA PHE A 571 3.65 13.56 -6.95
C PHE A 571 4.11 12.26 -7.64
N PHE A 572 3.54 11.11 -7.28
CA PHE A 572 3.88 9.81 -7.89
C PHE A 572 5.37 9.43 -7.80
N PHE A 573 6.08 9.97 -6.80
CA PHE A 573 7.53 9.73 -6.63
C PHE A 573 7.87 8.26 -6.43
N PHE A 574 7.00 7.50 -5.76
CA PHE A 574 7.22 6.07 -5.50
C PHE A 574 7.04 5.21 -6.75
N GLU A 575 6.19 5.63 -7.68
CA GLU A 575 6.04 4.98 -9.00
C GLU A 575 7.30 5.21 -9.83
N TRP A 576 7.77 6.45 -9.89
CA TRP A 576 9.06 6.78 -10.50
C TRP A 576 10.23 5.98 -9.88
N LEU A 577 10.26 5.82 -8.55
CA LEU A 577 11.30 5.05 -7.88
C LEU A 577 11.23 3.55 -8.22
N GLY A 578 10.02 3.00 -8.38
CA GLY A 578 9.78 1.63 -8.83
C GLY A 578 10.26 1.39 -10.26
N GLU A 579 10.09 2.37 -11.16
CA GLU A 579 10.60 2.34 -12.53
C GLU A 579 12.14 2.39 -12.59
N GLN A 580 12.78 3.18 -11.73
CA GLN A 580 14.25 3.34 -11.74
C GLN A 580 14.99 2.18 -11.07
N LEU A 581 14.36 1.47 -10.11
CA LEU A 581 14.99 0.37 -9.35
C LEU A 581 14.14 -0.92 -9.33
N PRO A 582 13.80 -1.48 -10.51
CA PRO A 582 12.91 -2.66 -10.60
C PRO A 582 13.50 -3.90 -9.91
N TRP A 583 14.83 -4.04 -9.88
CA TRP A 583 15.50 -5.18 -9.23
C TRP A 583 15.37 -5.19 -7.69
N LEU A 584 15.15 -4.03 -7.07
CA LEU A 584 15.05 -3.90 -5.60
C LEU A 584 13.60 -3.89 -5.12
N PHE A 585 12.69 -3.30 -5.91
CA PHE A 585 11.30 -3.07 -5.52
C PHE A 585 10.29 -3.95 -6.27
N ASN A 586 10.65 -4.55 -7.40
CA ASN A 586 9.83 -5.51 -8.15
C ASN A 586 10.53 -6.87 -8.34
N PRO A 587 10.86 -7.58 -7.24
CA PRO A 587 11.49 -8.89 -7.37
C PRO A 587 10.52 -9.90 -8.01
N ARG A 588 10.98 -10.67 -9.00
CA ARG A 588 10.19 -11.59 -9.84
C ARG A 588 9.26 -12.58 -9.10
N PHE A 589 9.45 -12.79 -7.80
CA PHE A 589 8.64 -13.70 -6.98
C PHE A 589 7.50 -13.01 -6.22
N LEU A 590 7.46 -11.67 -6.22
CA LEU A 590 6.37 -10.89 -5.65
C LEU A 590 5.48 -10.32 -6.77
N PRO A 591 4.18 -10.08 -6.49
CA PRO A 591 3.30 -9.34 -7.38
C PRO A 591 3.86 -7.95 -7.72
N SER A 592 3.48 -7.40 -8.88
CA SER A 592 3.97 -6.10 -9.35
C SER A 592 3.63 -4.94 -8.40
N GLU A 593 2.58 -5.08 -7.59
CA GLU A 593 2.17 -4.12 -6.56
C GLU A 593 3.21 -3.97 -5.43
N ALA A 594 4.12 -4.94 -5.28
CA ALA A 594 5.24 -4.84 -4.36
C ALA A 594 6.14 -3.64 -4.65
N ALA A 595 6.19 -3.19 -5.92
CA ALA A 595 6.94 -2.02 -6.36
C ALA A 595 6.52 -0.73 -5.67
N LEU A 596 5.28 -0.65 -5.17
CA LEU A 596 4.77 0.52 -4.46
C LEU A 596 4.69 0.30 -2.95
N ILE A 597 4.45 -0.93 -2.53
CA ILE A 597 4.34 -1.28 -1.11
C ILE A 597 5.70 -1.23 -0.41
N ILE A 598 6.75 -1.80 -1.02
CA ILE A 598 8.08 -1.94 -0.39
C ILE A 598 8.77 -0.57 -0.20
N PRO A 599 8.79 0.35 -1.18
CA PRO A 599 9.30 1.70 -0.95
C PRO A 599 8.54 2.46 0.14
N ALA A 600 7.21 2.39 0.14
CA ALA A 600 6.38 3.02 1.17
C ALA A 600 6.74 2.46 2.57
N GLN A 601 6.95 1.14 2.64
CA GLN A 601 7.38 0.44 3.85
C GLN A 601 8.77 0.87 4.34
N ALA A 602 9.70 1.22 3.44
CA ALA A 602 11.06 1.64 3.80
C ALA A 602 11.08 2.87 4.73
N SER A 603 10.05 3.70 4.63
CA SER A 603 9.86 4.85 5.51
C SER A 603 9.30 4.44 6.86
N ASN A 604 8.22 3.66 6.87
CA ASN A 604 7.62 3.06 8.07
C ASN A 604 6.71 1.89 7.64
N LEU A 605 6.66 0.82 8.46
CA LEU A 605 5.77 -0.33 8.27
C LEU A 605 4.31 0.09 8.06
N TYR A 606 3.86 1.14 8.74
CA TYR A 606 2.49 1.63 8.60
C TYR A 606 2.16 2.15 7.20
N ASN A 607 3.09 2.85 6.55
CA ASN A 607 2.88 3.37 5.19
C ASN A 607 2.87 2.25 4.16
N GLY A 608 3.73 1.23 4.34
CA GLY A 608 3.65 -0.01 3.58
C GLY A 608 2.30 -0.70 3.76
N ALA A 609 1.80 -0.78 4.99
CA ALA A 609 0.50 -1.41 5.27
C ALA A 609 -0.68 -0.62 4.68
N ILE A 610 -0.63 0.72 4.66
CA ILE A 610 -1.64 1.54 3.95
C ILE A 610 -1.59 1.28 2.46
N ALA A 611 -0.40 1.29 1.85
CA ALA A 611 -0.23 0.99 0.44
C ALA A 611 -0.78 -0.41 0.12
N ALA A 612 -0.40 -1.41 0.91
CA ALA A 612 -0.89 -2.78 0.76
C ALA A 612 -2.41 -2.87 0.96
N ALA A 613 -2.98 -2.14 1.93
CA ALA A 613 -4.42 -2.11 2.17
C ALA A 613 -5.18 -1.47 1.01
N ASN A 614 -4.63 -0.44 0.38
CA ASN A 614 -5.21 0.12 -0.84
C ASN A 614 -5.25 -0.93 -1.96
N PHE A 615 -4.19 -1.71 -2.13
CA PHE A 615 -4.15 -2.80 -3.12
C PHE A 615 -5.05 -3.99 -2.74
N VAL A 616 -5.22 -4.29 -1.45
CA VAL A 616 -6.15 -5.35 -0.97
C VAL A 616 -7.59 -4.92 -1.11
N THR A 617 -7.94 -3.68 -0.74
CA THR A 617 -9.29 -3.14 -0.91
C THR A 617 -9.64 -2.91 -2.37
N ALA A 618 -8.65 -2.57 -3.18
CA ALA A 618 -8.77 -2.59 -4.64
C ALA A 618 -8.79 -4.01 -5.19
N GLY A 619 -8.55 -5.09 -4.44
CA GLY A 619 -8.55 -6.45 -4.97
C GLY A 619 -7.36 -6.82 -5.89
N ALA A 620 -6.38 -5.92 -6.04
CA ALA A 620 -5.12 -6.13 -6.76
C ALA A 620 -4.33 -7.33 -6.22
N ILE A 621 -4.24 -7.38 -4.89
CA ILE A 621 -3.55 -8.43 -4.15
C ILE A 621 -4.47 -8.95 -3.06
N THR A 622 -4.42 -10.25 -2.83
CA THR A 622 -5.10 -10.86 -1.68
C THR A 622 -4.49 -10.37 -0.38
N ALA A 623 -5.25 -10.44 0.72
CA ALA A 623 -4.72 -10.16 2.06
C ALA A 623 -3.51 -11.07 2.39
N ARG A 624 -3.44 -12.28 1.82
CA ARG A 624 -2.28 -13.18 1.92
C ARG A 624 -1.05 -12.61 1.20
N GLN A 625 -1.21 -12.18 -0.05
CA GLN A 625 -0.14 -11.57 -0.84
C GLN A 625 0.35 -10.27 -0.17
N ALA A 626 -0.55 -9.44 0.38
CA ALA A 626 -0.17 -8.27 1.15
C ALA A 626 0.71 -8.63 2.36
N VAL A 627 0.38 -9.69 3.11
CA VAL A 627 1.20 -10.16 4.23
C VAL A 627 2.60 -10.59 3.76
N ILE A 628 2.68 -11.35 2.67
CA ILE A 628 3.95 -11.82 2.10
C ILE A 628 4.81 -10.63 1.64
N ILE A 629 4.21 -9.66 0.93
CA ILE A 629 4.90 -8.44 0.47
C ILE A 629 5.39 -7.63 1.67
N LEU A 630 4.58 -7.45 2.71
CA LEU A 630 4.97 -6.71 3.92
C LEU A 630 6.09 -7.42 4.70
N LEU A 631 6.09 -8.75 4.73
CA LEU A 631 7.15 -9.54 5.36
C LEU A 631 8.46 -9.44 4.56
N ALA A 632 8.40 -9.65 3.24
CA ALA A 632 9.55 -9.54 2.34
C ALA A 632 10.11 -8.10 2.34
N GLY A 633 9.24 -7.10 2.24
CA GLY A 633 9.59 -5.68 2.35
C GLY A 633 10.29 -5.36 3.66
N SER A 634 9.95 -6.01 4.77
CA SER A 634 10.62 -5.79 6.06
C SER A 634 12.06 -6.30 6.09
N VAL A 635 12.37 -7.33 5.28
CA VAL A 635 13.72 -7.88 5.10
C VAL A 635 14.52 -7.00 4.15
N LEU A 636 13.91 -6.50 3.08
CA LEU A 636 14.57 -5.64 2.09
C LEU A 636 14.89 -4.25 2.64
N THR A 637 14.00 -3.70 3.47
CA THR A 637 14.15 -2.35 4.05
C THR A 637 14.92 -2.32 5.37
N ALA A 638 15.27 -3.49 5.91
CA ALA A 638 15.98 -3.66 7.17
C ALA A 638 17.33 -2.90 7.27
N PRO A 639 18.21 -2.91 6.25
CA PRO A 639 19.49 -2.21 6.33
C PRO A 639 19.32 -0.71 6.61
N ILE A 640 18.38 -0.06 5.90
CA ILE A 640 18.06 1.37 6.07
C ILE A 640 17.67 1.67 7.51
N ARG A 641 16.81 0.82 8.10
CA ARG A 641 16.36 0.97 9.49
C ARG A 641 17.50 0.80 10.48
N THR A 642 18.39 -0.16 10.24
CA THR A 642 19.55 -0.42 11.11
C THR A 642 20.50 0.76 11.14
N PHE A 643 20.83 1.33 9.98
CA PHE A 643 21.67 2.53 9.91
C PHE A 643 21.03 3.72 10.60
N ARG A 644 19.72 3.93 10.42
CA ARG A 644 19.01 5.09 10.98
C ARG A 644 18.81 5.03 12.50
N HIS A 645 18.63 3.85 13.08
CA HIS A 645 18.17 3.73 14.48
C HIS A 645 18.99 2.79 15.37
N ALA A 646 19.37 1.61 14.87
CA ALA A 646 20.03 0.60 15.71
C ALA A 646 21.54 0.88 15.85
N LEU A 647 22.22 1.17 14.74
CA LEU A 647 23.67 1.33 14.70
C LEU A 647 24.19 2.44 15.63
N PRO A 648 23.60 3.66 15.68
CA PRO A 648 24.06 4.71 16.60
C PRO A 648 23.99 4.29 18.07
N THR A 649 22.93 3.58 18.46
CA THR A 649 22.71 3.13 19.83
C THR A 649 23.75 2.08 20.24
N TYR A 650 24.08 1.14 19.35
CA TYR A 650 25.06 0.10 19.63
C TYR A 650 26.48 0.66 19.73
N ILE A 651 26.83 1.60 18.85
CA ILE A 651 28.12 2.30 18.89
C ILE A 651 28.26 3.11 20.17
N ALA A 652 27.19 3.81 20.59
CA ALA A 652 27.20 4.61 21.82
C ALA A 652 27.45 3.77 23.08
N ILE A 653 26.99 2.51 23.10
CA ILE A 653 27.04 1.66 24.29
C ILE A 653 28.26 0.74 24.30
N LEU A 654 28.65 0.18 23.14
CA LEU A 654 29.69 -0.83 23.04
C LEU A 654 31.00 -0.29 22.44
N GLY A 655 30.97 0.92 21.87
CA GLY A 655 32.05 1.46 21.05
C GLY A 655 31.95 1.05 19.58
N LEU A 656 32.72 1.72 18.73
CA LEU A 656 32.57 1.69 17.27
C LEU A 656 32.67 0.28 16.67
N ARG A 657 33.75 -0.45 16.94
CA ARG A 657 34.00 -1.79 16.34
C ARG A 657 33.00 -2.85 16.82
N PRO A 658 32.91 -3.18 18.13
CA PRO A 658 31.98 -4.21 18.60
C PRO A 658 30.51 -3.80 18.43
N GLY A 659 30.18 -2.52 18.56
CA GLY A 659 28.82 -2.02 18.33
C GLY A 659 28.36 -2.20 16.89
N THR A 660 29.22 -1.90 15.90
CA THR A 660 28.90 -2.09 14.48
C THR A 660 28.74 -3.56 14.13
N VAL A 661 29.66 -4.42 14.56
CA VAL A 661 29.59 -5.87 14.32
C VAL A 661 28.30 -6.45 14.90
N LEU A 662 27.95 -6.07 16.13
CA LEU A 662 26.76 -6.60 16.80
C LEU A 662 25.45 -6.07 16.17
N ALA A 663 25.42 -4.81 15.73
CA ALA A 663 24.26 -4.25 15.02
C ALA A 663 24.00 -4.96 13.68
N VAL A 664 25.07 -5.23 12.92
CA VAL A 664 24.99 -5.97 11.65
C VAL A 664 24.58 -7.43 11.90
N ALA A 665 25.22 -8.11 12.85
CA ALA A 665 24.89 -9.48 13.20
C ALA A 665 23.43 -9.63 13.66
N ALA A 666 22.97 -8.74 14.53
CA ALA A 666 21.57 -8.71 14.99
C ALA A 666 20.59 -8.54 13.82
N GLN A 667 20.93 -7.71 12.83
CA GLN A 667 20.08 -7.49 11.68
C GLN A 667 20.10 -8.68 10.70
N ILE A 668 21.26 -9.28 10.44
CA ILE A 668 21.36 -10.45 9.56
C ILE A 668 20.55 -11.60 10.16
N ILE A 669 20.77 -11.93 11.44
CA ILE A 669 20.04 -13.00 12.12
C ILE A 669 18.53 -12.76 12.01
N ARG A 670 18.07 -11.53 12.29
CA ARG A 670 16.66 -11.16 12.19
C ARG A 670 16.10 -11.34 10.78
N SER A 671 16.81 -10.83 9.77
CA SER A 671 16.41 -10.91 8.37
C SER A 671 16.30 -12.36 7.90
N VAL A 672 17.27 -13.22 8.26
CA VAL A 672 17.26 -14.65 7.92
C VAL A 672 16.08 -15.37 8.61
N MET A 673 15.84 -15.11 9.89
CA MET A 673 14.73 -15.75 10.63
C MET A 673 13.37 -15.34 10.07
N VAL A 674 13.16 -14.05 9.78
CA VAL A 674 11.90 -13.58 9.17
C VAL A 674 11.73 -14.16 7.78
N LEU A 675 12.78 -14.18 6.95
CA LEU A 675 12.73 -14.75 5.60
C LEU A 675 12.39 -16.24 5.64
N GLY A 676 13.07 -17.03 6.49
CA GLY A 676 12.81 -18.46 6.65
C GLY A 676 11.38 -18.75 7.09
N MET A 677 10.86 -18.01 8.07
CA MET A 677 9.46 -18.17 8.52
C MET A 677 8.45 -17.68 7.49
N THR A 678 8.81 -16.69 6.67
CA THR A 678 7.95 -16.22 5.56
C THR A 678 7.86 -17.27 4.45
N ILE A 679 8.97 -17.95 4.13
CA ILE A 679 8.98 -19.07 3.18
C ILE A 679 8.14 -20.23 3.71
N LEU A 680 8.31 -20.60 5.00
CA LEU A 680 7.50 -21.63 5.64
C LEU A 680 6.00 -21.29 5.58
N LEU A 681 5.64 -20.04 5.91
CA LEU A 681 4.28 -19.56 5.81
C LEU A 681 3.76 -19.68 4.37
N ALA A 682 4.53 -19.24 3.36
CA ALA A 682 4.13 -19.33 1.97
C ALA A 682 3.92 -20.78 1.48
N LEU A 683 4.65 -21.74 2.06
CA LEU A 683 4.49 -23.18 1.76
C LEU A 683 3.24 -23.78 2.41
N ILE A 684 2.93 -23.39 3.65
CA ILE A 684 1.76 -23.86 4.41
C ILE A 684 0.48 -23.19 3.92
N TRP A 685 0.59 -21.92 3.52
CA TRP A 685 -0.53 -21.05 3.14
C TRP A 685 -0.76 -21.05 1.62
N LYS A 686 -0.86 -22.25 1.04
CA LYS A 686 -1.31 -22.44 -0.35
C LYS A 686 -2.80 -22.12 -0.52
#